data_AF-A0A1Y1ZXP0-F1
#
_entry.id   AF-A0A1Y1ZXP0-F1
#
_cell.length_a   1.000
_cell.length_b   1.000
_cell.length_c   1.000
_cell.angle_alpha   90.00
_cell.angle_beta   90.00
_cell.angle_gamma   90.00
#
_symmetry.space_group_name_H-M   'P 1'
#
loop_
_entity.id
_entity.type
_entity.pdbx_description
1 polymer ?
#
loop_
_entity_poly.entity_id
_entity_poly.type
_entity_poly.pdbx_seq_one_letter_code
_entity_poly.pdbx_strand_id
1 'polypeptide(L)'
;MKFGWNLGNTLDAQCIDNLDYEKDQTASETCWGNPKTTEDMFKVLMDNQFNVFRIPTTWSGHFGEAPDYKINEKWLKRVHEVVDYAYKNGAFVILNIHHETWNHAFSETLETAKEILEKIWTQIAEEFKDYDEHLIFEGLNEPRKNDTPVEWNGGDQEGWDAVNAMNAVFLKTIRSSGGNNSKRHLMIPPYAAACNENAFKNYIFPEDDDKVIASVHAYQPYNFALNNGEGAVDKFDAKGKNELDWNLGIMKKRFVDQGIPMILGEYGAMNRDNDEERAKWAEYYMEKVTAMGVPQVWWDNGIFEGEGERFGIFDRSNLKIVYPGIVAALQKGRGLEVNVVHAAEAKPKPEPTEATTEATTEATESTETTVPINPSTGIRDISSKELIKEMKFGWNLGNTLDAQCIDNLDYEKDQTASETCWGNPKTTEDMFKVLMDNQFNVFRIPTTWSGHFGEAPDYKINEKWLKRVHEVVDYAYKNGAFVILNIHHETWNHAFSETLETAKEILEKIWTQIAEEFKDYDEHLIFEGLNEPRKNDTPVEWNGGDQEGWDAVNAMNAVFLKTIRSSGGNNSKRHLMIPPYAAACNENAFKNYIFPEDDDKVIASVHAYQPYNFALNNGEGAVDKFDSKGKNELDWNLGIMKKRFVDQGIPMILGEYGAMNRDNDEERAKWAEYYMEKVTAMGVPQVWWDNGIFEGEGERFGIFDRSNLKIVYPGIVAALQKGRGLEVNVVHAAEAKPKPEPTEATTEVTTEAAESTETTVPINPSTGIRDISSKELIKEMKFGWNLGNTLDAQCIDNLDYEKDQTASETCWGNPKTTEDMFKVLMDNQFNVFRIPTTWSGHFGEAPDYKINEKWLKRVHEVVDYAYKNGAFVILNIHHETWNHAFSETLETAKEILEKIWTQIAEEFKDYDEHLIFEGLNEPRKNDTPVEWNGGDQEGWDAVNAMNAVFLKTIRSSGGNNSKRHLMIPPYAAACNENAFKNYIFPEDDDKVIASVHAYQPYNFALNNGEGAVDKFDAKGKNELDWNLGIMKKRFVDQGIPMILGEYGAMNRDNDEERAKWAEYYMEKVTAMGVPQVWWDNGIFEGEGERFGIFDRSNLKIVYPGIVAALQKGRGLEVNVVHAAETKPKEEKPKECWSKKYGYECCSSENTRVVVTDETGKWGVENGQWCGVLDYTEACWSLPFGYKCCTHCKVLTKDENGKWGEEKGEWCGIIEEKC
;
A
#
# COMPACT_ATOMS: atom_id res chain seq x y z
N MET A 1 19.62 39.05 13.09
CA MET A 1 19.09 37.90 12.32
C MET A 1 17.76 38.26 11.70
N LYS A 2 17.53 37.92 10.42
CA LYS A 2 16.23 38.02 9.74
C LYS A 2 15.37 36.84 10.20
N PHE A 3 15.36 35.75 9.45
CA PHE A 3 14.82 34.45 9.81
C PHE A 3 15.73 33.37 9.21
N GLY A 4 15.57 32.13 9.68
CA GLY A 4 16.50 31.06 9.35
C GLY A 4 15.89 29.82 8.72
N TRP A 5 16.77 28.92 8.31
CA TRP A 5 16.47 27.63 7.68
C TRP A 5 17.38 26.55 8.27
N ASN A 6 16.81 25.39 8.59
CA ASN A 6 17.55 24.21 9.02
C ASN A 6 17.89 23.33 7.82
N LEU A 7 19.11 22.84 7.75
CA LEU A 7 19.51 21.74 6.87
C LEU A 7 19.11 20.39 7.49
N GLY A 8 17.81 20.15 7.69
CA GLY A 8 17.31 18.95 8.37
C GLY A 8 17.44 17.68 7.53
N ASN A 9 17.41 16.51 8.17
CA ASN A 9 17.55 15.18 7.58
C ASN A 9 18.77 15.03 6.66
N THR A 10 19.89 15.63 7.03
CA THR A 10 21.13 15.71 6.26
C THR A 10 22.32 15.30 7.10
N LEU A 11 23.02 16.25 7.75
CA LEU A 11 24.15 15.91 8.64
C LEU A 11 23.69 15.35 9.99
N ASP A 12 22.42 15.52 10.31
CA ASP A 12 21.70 14.91 11.41
C ASP A 12 21.23 13.48 11.12
N ALA A 13 21.18 13.07 9.84
CA ALA A 13 20.68 11.75 9.47
C ALA A 13 21.50 10.62 10.10
N GLN A 14 20.82 9.74 10.83
CA GLN A 14 21.42 8.66 11.60
C GLN A 14 21.02 7.31 10.98
N CYS A 15 22.02 6.61 10.45
CA CYS A 15 21.88 5.33 9.76
C CYS A 15 22.97 4.34 10.19
N ILE A 16 23.36 4.35 11.47
CA ILE A 16 24.47 3.54 12.00
C ILE A 16 24.22 2.03 11.77
N ASP A 17 22.96 1.59 11.89
CA ASP A 17 22.60 0.18 11.69
C ASP A 17 22.46 -0.20 10.20
N ASN A 18 22.24 0.79 9.33
CA ASN A 18 21.97 0.58 7.90
C ASN A 18 23.19 0.82 7.00
N LEU A 19 24.17 1.57 7.48
CA LEU A 19 25.39 1.92 6.76
C LEU A 19 26.63 1.53 7.58
N ASP A 20 27.71 1.22 6.88
CA ASP A 20 29.01 0.98 7.49
C ASP A 20 29.82 2.29 7.52
N TYR A 21 29.72 3.04 8.61
CA TYR A 21 30.40 4.33 8.77
C TYR A 21 31.93 4.16 8.78
N GLU A 22 32.47 3.00 9.17
CA GLU A 22 33.92 2.77 9.10
C GLU A 22 34.42 2.80 7.64
N LYS A 23 33.59 2.33 6.70
CA LYS A 23 33.89 2.39 5.27
C LYS A 23 33.67 3.79 4.68
N ASP A 24 32.56 4.44 5.01
CA ASP A 24 32.27 5.80 4.55
C ASP A 24 31.65 6.67 5.64
N GLN A 25 32.50 7.49 6.23
CA GLN A 25 32.17 8.40 7.32
C GLN A 25 31.27 9.57 6.92
N THR A 26 30.99 9.77 5.63
CA THR A 26 30.18 10.89 5.14
C THR A 26 28.92 10.42 4.42
N ALA A 27 28.74 9.11 4.23
CA ALA A 27 27.56 8.55 3.56
C ALA A 27 26.25 8.86 4.30
N SER A 28 26.31 9.05 5.62
CA SER A 28 25.19 9.45 6.47
C SER A 28 24.49 10.72 5.97
N GLU A 29 25.23 11.70 5.42
CA GLU A 29 24.70 12.98 4.93
C GLU A 29 23.48 12.82 3.99
N THR A 30 23.44 11.72 3.24
CA THR A 30 22.40 11.48 2.22
C THR A 30 21.50 10.28 2.53
N CYS A 31 21.66 9.65 3.70
CA CYS A 31 21.04 8.37 3.99
C CYS A 31 19.52 8.45 4.23
N TRP A 32 19.00 9.63 4.61
CA TRP A 32 17.57 9.92 4.69
C TRP A 32 17.00 10.58 3.42
N GLY A 33 17.71 10.50 2.30
CA GLY A 33 17.19 10.84 0.97
C GLY A 33 17.49 12.25 0.47
N ASN A 34 18.04 13.14 1.30
CA ASN A 34 18.49 14.46 0.84
C ASN A 34 19.72 14.37 -0.06
N PRO A 35 19.85 15.25 -1.08
CA PRO A 35 21.07 15.33 -1.88
C PRO A 35 22.23 15.86 -1.04
N LYS A 36 23.46 15.53 -1.46
CA LYS A 36 24.66 16.07 -0.85
C LYS A 36 24.61 17.61 -0.89
N THR A 37 24.91 18.24 0.24
CA THR A 37 24.77 19.68 0.42
C THR A 37 25.75 20.45 -0.46
N THR A 38 25.28 21.54 -1.08
CA THR A 38 26.09 22.43 -1.91
C THR A 38 25.99 23.88 -1.45
N GLU A 39 26.94 24.71 -1.88
CA GLU A 39 26.93 26.15 -1.59
C GLU A 39 25.73 26.89 -2.21
N ASP A 40 25.31 26.47 -3.41
CA ASP A 40 24.24 27.13 -4.16
C ASP A 40 22.88 27.00 -3.47
N MET A 41 22.68 25.92 -2.71
CA MET A 41 21.49 25.76 -1.85
C MET A 41 21.35 26.93 -0.88
N PHE A 42 22.44 27.30 -0.21
CA PHE A 42 22.45 28.44 0.70
C PHE A 42 22.30 29.76 -0.04
N LYS A 43 22.93 29.92 -1.21
CA LYS A 43 22.82 31.16 -2.00
C LYS A 43 21.39 31.46 -2.40
N VAL A 44 20.62 30.46 -2.86
CA VAL A 44 19.21 30.67 -3.21
C VAL A 44 18.37 31.09 -2.00
N LEU A 45 18.64 30.50 -0.82
CA LEU A 45 17.98 30.91 0.41
C LEU A 45 18.40 32.34 0.81
N MET A 46 19.67 32.72 0.65
CA MET A 46 20.14 34.07 0.90
C MET A 46 19.54 35.11 -0.06
N ASP A 47 19.36 34.75 -1.33
CA ASP A 47 18.64 35.56 -2.32
C ASP A 47 17.19 35.81 -1.87
N ASN A 48 16.59 34.84 -1.17
CA ASN A 48 15.28 34.94 -0.51
C ASN A 48 15.33 35.55 0.90
N GLN A 49 16.45 36.19 1.26
CA GLN A 49 16.66 36.93 2.50
C GLN A 49 16.79 36.08 3.77
N PHE A 50 16.93 34.76 3.66
CA PHE A 50 17.39 33.93 4.80
C PHE A 50 18.84 34.32 5.13
N ASN A 51 19.17 34.46 6.41
CA ASN A 51 20.55 34.76 6.81
C ASN A 51 20.99 34.10 8.11
N VAL A 52 20.24 33.08 8.54
CA VAL A 52 20.59 32.19 9.64
C VAL A 52 20.40 30.77 9.14
N PHE A 53 21.44 29.95 9.21
CA PHE A 53 21.39 28.58 8.78
C PHE A 53 21.78 27.67 9.93
N ARG A 54 20.84 26.85 10.39
CA ARG A 54 21.14 25.84 11.39
C ARG A 54 21.51 24.55 10.68
N ILE A 55 22.65 23.98 11.07
CA ILE A 55 23.25 22.79 10.52
C ILE A 55 23.13 21.69 11.58
N PRO A 56 21.94 21.08 11.72
CA PRO A 56 21.74 19.98 12.67
C PRO A 56 22.72 18.86 12.31
N THR A 57 23.53 18.42 13.28
CA THR A 57 24.62 17.47 13.03
C THR A 57 24.64 16.39 14.09
N THR A 58 24.53 15.13 13.67
CA THR A 58 24.66 13.97 14.54
C THR A 58 26.10 13.49 14.52
N TRP A 59 26.70 13.35 15.70
CA TRP A 59 28.09 12.93 15.86
C TRP A 59 28.22 11.47 16.25
N SER A 60 27.18 10.89 16.85
CA SER A 60 27.10 9.45 17.15
C SER A 60 27.41 8.61 15.90
N GLY A 61 28.28 7.60 16.07
CA GLY A 61 28.81 6.78 14.97
C GLY A 61 30.04 7.37 14.26
N HIS A 62 30.30 8.67 14.42
CA HIS A 62 31.40 9.40 13.76
C HIS A 62 32.56 9.75 14.68
N PHE A 63 32.63 9.20 15.89
CA PHE A 63 33.77 9.35 16.79
C PHE A 63 34.14 8.01 17.44
N GLY A 64 35.41 7.86 17.82
CA GLY A 64 35.96 6.64 18.41
C GLY A 64 35.64 6.47 19.90
N GLU A 65 36.29 5.50 20.54
CA GLU A 65 36.01 5.15 21.93
C GLU A 65 36.67 6.10 22.95
N ALA A 66 36.32 5.88 24.23
CA ALA A 66 36.95 6.51 25.38
C ALA A 66 38.47 6.24 25.44
N PRO A 67 39.27 7.12 26.06
CA PRO A 67 38.88 8.38 26.72
C PRO A 67 38.87 9.58 25.76
N ASP A 68 39.30 9.40 24.52
CA ASP A 68 39.55 10.49 23.59
C ASP A 68 38.30 10.90 22.82
N TYR A 69 37.40 9.94 22.53
CA TYR A 69 36.19 10.14 21.72
C TYR A 69 36.52 10.92 20.43
N LYS A 70 37.59 10.48 19.75
CA LYS A 70 38.17 11.22 18.62
C LYS A 70 37.18 11.24 17.46
N ILE A 71 36.75 12.42 17.03
CA ILE A 71 35.90 12.61 15.86
C ILE A 71 36.67 12.17 14.61
N ASN A 72 36.00 11.45 13.72
CA ASN A 72 36.57 11.04 12.46
C ASN A 72 36.90 12.27 11.60
N GLU A 73 38.14 12.31 11.10
CA GLU A 73 38.66 13.46 10.35
C GLU A 73 37.89 13.73 9.05
N LYS A 74 37.38 12.70 8.38
CA LYS A 74 36.56 12.87 7.16
C LYS A 74 35.22 13.50 7.47
N TRP A 75 34.58 13.07 8.56
CA TRP A 75 33.31 13.63 9.00
C TRP A 75 33.48 15.09 9.43
N LEU A 76 34.44 15.38 10.31
CA LEU A 76 34.71 16.75 10.77
C LEU A 76 35.01 17.70 9.59
N LYS A 77 35.82 17.23 8.63
CA LYS A 77 36.10 17.99 7.41
C LYS A 77 34.83 18.27 6.61
N ARG A 78 33.93 17.29 6.47
CA ARG A 78 32.69 17.48 5.73
C ARG A 78 31.74 18.46 6.44
N VAL A 79 31.61 18.37 7.75
CA VAL A 79 30.85 19.33 8.56
C VAL A 79 31.42 20.74 8.39
N HIS A 80 32.76 20.89 8.41
CA HIS A 80 33.43 22.17 8.13
C HIS A 80 33.07 22.72 6.75
N GLU A 81 33.15 21.90 5.69
CA GLU A 81 32.76 22.31 4.33
C GLU A 81 31.32 22.84 4.27
N VAL A 82 30.39 22.19 4.96
CA VAL A 82 28.97 22.60 4.97
C VAL A 82 28.74 23.88 5.76
N VAL A 83 29.41 24.05 6.91
CA VAL A 83 29.40 25.30 7.68
C VAL A 83 29.92 26.45 6.82
N ASP A 84 30.99 26.21 6.06
CA ASP A 84 31.62 27.18 5.18
C ASP A 84 30.70 27.71 4.08
N TYR A 85 29.79 26.88 3.56
CA TYR A 85 28.88 27.29 2.49
C TYR A 85 28.02 28.49 2.86
N ALA A 86 27.50 28.55 4.09
CA ALA A 86 26.75 29.69 4.58
C ALA A 86 27.67 30.77 5.17
N TYR A 87 28.66 30.37 5.96
CA TYR A 87 29.54 31.29 6.69
C TYR A 87 30.35 32.19 5.76
N LYS A 88 30.97 31.64 4.71
CA LYS A 88 31.78 32.42 3.76
C LYS A 88 30.97 33.41 2.93
N ASN A 89 29.66 33.19 2.85
CA ASN A 89 28.72 34.11 2.20
C ASN A 89 28.12 35.13 3.19
N GLY A 90 28.63 35.21 4.42
CA GLY A 90 28.28 36.23 5.41
C GLY A 90 26.97 35.97 6.15
N ALA A 91 26.43 34.76 6.10
CA ALA A 91 25.27 34.37 6.89
C ALA A 91 25.68 33.91 8.29
N PHE A 92 24.75 33.98 9.25
CA PHE A 92 24.90 33.31 10.53
C PHE A 92 24.75 31.80 10.35
N VAL A 93 25.57 31.02 11.04
CA VAL A 93 25.53 29.56 11.03
C VAL A 93 25.41 29.06 12.46
N ILE A 94 24.48 28.14 12.73
CA ILE A 94 24.32 27.48 14.02
C ILE A 94 24.72 26.00 13.83
N LEU A 95 25.79 25.56 14.47
CA LEU A 95 26.22 24.16 14.48
C LEU A 95 25.89 23.52 15.83
N ASN A 96 25.30 22.32 15.83
CA ASN A 96 24.88 21.66 17.05
C ASN A 96 25.36 20.20 17.16
N ILE A 97 24.88 19.57 18.23
CA ILE A 97 24.88 18.12 18.45
C ILE A 97 23.42 17.66 18.43
N HIS A 98 23.02 16.74 17.53
CA HIS A 98 21.62 16.50 17.16
C HIS A 98 20.98 15.19 17.68
N HIS A 99 21.09 14.07 16.96
CA HIS A 99 20.51 12.77 17.37
C HIS A 99 21.53 11.88 18.07
N GLU A 100 21.97 12.29 19.26
CA GLU A 100 22.97 11.54 20.00
C GLU A 100 22.38 10.41 20.83
N THR A 101 23.07 9.27 20.82
CA THR A 101 22.66 8.09 21.61
C THR A 101 23.09 8.18 23.08
N TRP A 102 23.93 9.15 23.44
CA TRP A 102 24.68 9.18 24.70
C TRP A 102 24.35 10.37 25.62
N ASN A 103 23.60 11.38 25.16
CA ASN A 103 23.31 12.61 25.92
C ASN A 103 21.89 12.68 26.51
N HIS A 104 21.25 11.51 26.70
CA HIS A 104 19.94 11.43 27.33
C HIS A 104 19.98 11.95 28.77
N ALA A 105 18.88 12.53 29.23
CA ALA A 105 18.77 13.23 30.52
C ALA A 105 18.51 12.27 31.70
N PHE A 106 19.34 11.24 31.85
CA PHE A 106 19.29 10.28 32.98
C PHE A 106 20.48 10.48 33.92
N SER A 107 20.27 10.33 35.24
CA SER A 107 21.34 10.49 36.23
C SER A 107 22.44 9.44 36.07
N GLU A 108 22.06 8.21 35.69
CA GLU A 108 22.99 7.08 35.61
C GLU A 108 23.98 7.18 34.45
N THR A 109 23.62 7.88 33.38
CA THR A 109 24.47 8.09 32.20
C THR A 109 25.18 9.46 32.20
N LEU A 110 24.82 10.36 33.12
CA LEU A 110 25.22 11.76 33.10
C LEU A 110 26.73 11.98 33.14
N GLU A 111 27.48 11.20 33.92
CA GLU A 111 28.94 11.38 34.00
C GLU A 111 29.61 11.07 32.66
N THR A 112 29.27 9.94 32.04
CA THR A 112 29.74 9.58 30.70
C THR A 112 29.31 10.61 29.65
N ALA A 113 28.06 11.09 29.73
CA ALA A 113 27.56 12.11 28.82
C ALA A 113 28.37 13.41 28.93
N LYS A 114 28.70 13.87 30.13
CA LYS A 114 29.54 15.07 30.34
C LYS A 114 30.96 14.86 29.81
N GLU A 115 31.54 13.69 29.99
CA GLU A 115 32.89 13.36 29.46
C GLU A 115 32.91 13.40 27.93
N ILE A 116 31.96 12.73 27.28
CA ILE A 116 31.84 12.76 25.81
C ILE A 116 31.60 14.19 25.34
N LEU A 117 30.68 14.91 25.99
CA LEU A 117 30.34 16.28 25.64
C LEU A 117 31.55 17.22 25.73
N GLU A 118 32.37 17.12 26.78
CA GLU A 118 33.62 17.88 26.90
C GLU A 118 34.58 17.57 25.75
N LYS A 119 34.77 16.29 25.39
CA LYS A 119 35.72 15.88 24.34
C LYS A 119 35.26 16.25 22.93
N ILE A 120 33.98 16.04 22.61
CA ILE A 120 33.42 16.37 21.30
C ILE A 120 33.45 17.88 21.09
N TRP A 121 32.96 18.67 22.06
CA TRP A 121 32.99 20.13 21.93
C TRP A 121 34.40 20.72 21.96
N THR A 122 35.38 20.11 22.62
CA THR A 122 36.78 20.55 22.53
C THR A 122 37.30 20.43 21.10
N GLN A 123 37.02 19.32 20.42
CA GLN A 123 37.46 19.08 19.04
C GLN A 123 36.77 20.02 18.05
N ILE A 124 35.45 20.18 18.17
CA ILE A 124 34.68 21.11 17.32
C ILE A 124 35.16 22.56 17.56
N ALA A 125 35.35 22.96 18.81
CA ALA A 125 35.80 24.30 19.13
C ALA A 125 37.20 24.59 18.57
N GLU A 126 38.12 23.63 18.64
CA GLU A 126 39.46 23.77 18.06
C GLU A 126 39.41 23.95 16.53
N GLU A 127 38.58 23.15 15.84
CA GLU A 127 38.42 23.22 14.38
C GLU A 127 37.95 24.59 13.89
N PHE A 128 37.00 25.20 14.61
CA PHE A 128 36.38 26.46 14.21
C PHE A 128 36.83 27.66 15.06
N LYS A 129 37.92 27.57 15.82
CA LYS A 129 38.33 28.63 16.77
C LYS A 129 38.58 29.99 16.14
N ASP A 130 38.89 30.04 14.85
CA ASP A 130 39.18 31.26 14.11
C ASP A 130 37.94 31.90 13.45
N TYR A 131 36.80 31.20 13.45
CA TYR A 131 35.54 31.73 12.94
C TYR A 131 35.03 32.86 13.84
N ASP A 132 34.44 33.89 13.27
CA ASP A 132 33.92 35.05 13.99
C ASP A 132 32.54 34.78 14.64
N GLU A 133 31.85 35.83 15.07
CA GLU A 133 30.54 35.76 15.74
C GLU A 133 29.39 35.22 14.87
N HIS A 134 29.55 35.14 13.54
CA HIS A 134 28.52 34.59 12.67
C HIS A 134 28.36 33.08 12.86
N LEU A 135 29.41 32.37 13.28
CA LEU A 135 29.29 30.97 13.69
C LEU A 135 28.93 30.86 15.18
N ILE A 136 27.78 30.25 15.44
CA ILE A 136 27.17 30.01 16.74
C ILE A 136 27.22 28.50 17.00
N PHE A 137 27.51 28.12 18.24
CA PHE A 137 27.39 26.72 18.68
C PHE A 137 26.15 26.53 19.52
N GLU A 138 25.36 25.50 19.23
CA GLU A 138 24.24 25.06 20.05
C GLU A 138 24.62 23.75 20.75
N GLY A 139 24.74 23.78 22.07
CA GLY A 139 25.43 22.75 22.85
C GLY A 139 24.78 21.37 22.81
N LEU A 140 23.44 21.34 22.77
CA LEU A 140 22.61 20.14 22.67
C LEU A 140 21.35 20.50 21.89
N ASN A 141 20.72 19.49 21.27
CA ASN A 141 19.43 19.60 20.57
C ASN A 141 18.25 19.53 21.55
N GLU A 142 17.71 18.32 21.76
CA GLU A 142 16.53 18.08 22.60
C GLU A 142 16.82 17.05 23.71
N PRO A 143 17.82 17.29 24.59
CA PRO A 143 18.20 16.32 25.61
C PRO A 143 17.04 16.07 26.58
N ARG A 144 16.64 14.80 26.71
CA ARG A 144 15.45 14.38 27.46
C ARG A 144 15.54 12.92 27.92
N LYS A 145 14.52 12.44 28.63
CA LYS A 145 14.40 11.06 29.11
C LYS A 145 13.61 10.24 28.09
N ASN A 146 14.30 9.72 27.09
CA ASN A 146 13.69 8.94 26.00
C ASN A 146 12.93 7.73 26.53
N ASP A 147 11.81 7.40 25.88
CA ASP A 147 10.95 6.25 26.19
C ASP A 147 10.36 6.28 27.60
N THR A 148 10.13 7.48 28.13
CA THR A 148 9.48 7.68 29.43
C THR A 148 8.24 8.58 29.32
N PRO A 149 7.28 8.48 30.26
CA PRO A 149 6.08 9.33 30.25
C PRO A 149 6.34 10.85 30.33
N VAL A 150 7.56 11.25 30.71
CA VAL A 150 7.96 12.66 30.86
C VAL A 150 8.79 13.17 29.69
N GLU A 151 9.07 12.33 28.67
CA GLU A 151 9.90 12.66 27.51
C GLU A 151 9.49 13.98 26.85
N TRP A 152 8.20 14.14 26.58
CA TRP A 152 7.64 15.31 25.88
C TRP A 152 6.79 16.23 26.78
N ASN A 153 6.59 15.86 28.05
CA ASN A 153 5.75 16.61 29.00
C ASN A 153 6.54 17.62 29.86
N GLY A 154 7.75 17.98 29.43
CA GLY A 154 8.59 18.99 30.06
C GLY A 154 9.51 18.46 31.19
N GLY A 155 9.66 17.13 31.30
CA GLY A 155 10.65 16.49 32.16
C GLY A 155 10.31 16.41 33.65
N ASP A 156 11.27 15.90 34.42
CA ASP A 156 11.26 15.81 35.87
C ASP A 156 12.57 16.34 36.45
N GLN A 157 12.71 16.34 37.79
CA GLN A 157 13.89 16.91 38.47
C GLN A 157 15.21 16.32 37.99
N GLU A 158 15.26 15.00 37.81
CA GLU A 158 16.43 14.31 37.26
C GLU A 158 16.76 14.82 35.86
N GLY A 159 15.75 14.88 34.98
CA GLY A 159 15.94 15.39 33.63
C GLY A 159 16.44 16.83 33.60
N TRP A 160 15.86 17.70 34.42
CA TRP A 160 16.27 19.12 34.49
C TRP A 160 17.71 19.27 34.99
N ASP A 161 18.08 18.54 36.04
CA ASP A 161 19.44 18.59 36.61
C ASP A 161 20.48 18.08 35.62
N ALA A 162 20.19 16.99 34.90
CA ALA A 162 21.05 16.45 33.86
C ALA A 162 21.28 17.44 32.72
N VAL A 163 20.21 18.05 32.18
CA VAL A 163 20.30 19.03 31.09
C VAL A 163 21.06 20.28 31.53
N ASN A 164 20.78 20.81 32.72
CA ASN A 164 21.49 21.97 33.26
C ASN A 164 23.00 21.67 33.47
N ALA A 165 23.34 20.47 33.94
CA ALA A 165 24.74 20.06 34.11
C ALA A 165 25.47 19.93 32.76
N MET A 166 24.85 19.32 31.74
CA MET A 166 25.42 19.22 30.40
C MET A 166 25.60 20.59 29.73
N ASN A 167 24.61 21.49 29.85
CA ASN A 167 24.71 22.88 29.39
C ASN A 167 25.89 23.61 30.04
N ALA A 168 26.09 23.45 31.35
CA ALA A 168 27.20 24.07 32.06
C ALA A 168 28.57 23.54 31.60
N VAL A 169 28.68 22.23 31.29
CA VAL A 169 29.89 21.63 30.72
C VAL A 169 30.17 22.22 29.34
N PHE A 170 29.17 22.24 28.44
CA PHE A 170 29.29 22.85 27.12
C PHE A 170 29.84 24.29 27.20
N LEU A 171 29.18 25.15 27.97
CA LEU A 171 29.56 26.56 28.10
C LEU A 171 31.00 26.70 28.59
N LYS A 172 31.37 25.97 29.64
CA LYS A 172 32.71 25.99 30.21
C LYS A 172 33.76 25.52 29.19
N THR A 173 33.49 24.42 28.49
CA THR A 173 34.37 23.84 27.47
C THR A 173 34.66 24.87 26.38
N ILE A 174 33.63 25.43 25.76
CA ILE A 174 33.81 26.38 24.66
C ILE A 174 34.51 27.65 25.12
N ARG A 175 34.10 28.24 26.25
CA ARG A 175 34.71 29.47 26.78
C ARG A 175 36.19 29.33 27.08
N SER A 176 36.65 28.11 27.41
CA SER A 176 38.05 27.82 27.73
C SER A 176 38.90 27.35 26.54
N SER A 177 38.30 27.09 25.37
CA SER A 177 38.96 26.46 24.20
C SER A 177 39.88 27.39 23.37
N GLY A 178 40.00 28.68 23.72
CA GLY A 178 40.89 29.62 23.04
C GLY A 178 40.31 30.25 21.76
N GLY A 179 41.12 31.02 21.03
CA GLY A 179 40.69 31.75 19.83
C GLY A 179 39.46 32.66 20.06
N ASN A 180 38.59 32.74 19.05
CA ASN A 180 37.33 33.48 19.13
C ASN A 180 36.26 32.76 19.98
N ASN A 181 36.44 31.50 20.37
CA ASN A 181 35.47 30.73 21.14
C ASN A 181 35.17 31.34 22.53
N SER A 182 36.17 32.00 23.13
CA SER A 182 35.99 32.78 24.37
C SER A 182 34.94 33.89 24.26
N LYS A 183 34.60 34.30 23.03
CA LYS A 183 33.59 35.31 22.70
C LYS A 183 32.52 34.80 21.73
N ARG A 184 32.49 33.51 21.40
CA ARG A 184 31.51 32.93 20.46
C ARG A 184 30.13 32.95 21.08
N HIS A 185 29.09 33.24 20.29
CA HIS A 185 27.72 33.11 20.75
C HIS A 185 27.37 31.63 20.93
N LEU A 186 26.74 31.27 22.05
CA LEU A 186 26.42 29.89 22.42
C LEU A 186 24.93 29.74 22.71
N MET A 187 24.31 28.74 22.11
CA MET A 187 22.92 28.37 22.34
C MET A 187 22.84 27.16 23.28
N ILE A 188 21.94 27.21 24.26
CA ILE A 188 21.68 26.09 25.17
C ILE A 188 20.16 25.87 25.35
N PRO A 189 19.67 24.62 25.21
CA PRO A 189 18.24 24.33 25.34
C PRO A 189 17.82 24.12 26.81
N PRO A 190 16.55 24.39 27.17
CA PRO A 190 15.91 23.76 28.30
C PRO A 190 15.68 22.25 28.02
N TYR A 191 15.11 21.52 28.97
CA TYR A 191 14.76 20.10 28.77
C TYR A 191 13.93 19.89 27.50
N ALA A 192 14.34 18.92 26.66
CA ALA A 192 13.74 18.62 25.35
C ALA A 192 13.64 19.81 24.37
N ALA A 193 14.38 20.91 24.61
CA ALA A 193 14.16 22.22 23.97
C ALA A 193 12.69 22.71 24.04
N ALA A 194 11.87 22.15 24.93
CA ALA A 194 10.43 22.22 24.83
C ALA A 194 9.88 23.60 25.20
N CYS A 195 8.91 24.08 24.42
CA CYS A 195 8.05 25.20 24.80
C CYS A 195 6.99 24.77 25.83
N ASN A 196 7.41 24.62 27.08
CA ASN A 196 6.55 24.18 28.18
C ASN A 196 6.98 24.86 29.49
N GLU A 197 6.01 25.23 30.33
CA GLU A 197 6.26 25.84 31.65
C GLU A 197 7.17 25.01 32.55
N ASN A 198 7.06 23.67 32.53
CA ASN A 198 7.92 22.78 33.33
C ASN A 198 9.39 22.91 32.94
N ALA A 199 9.68 22.81 31.64
CA ALA A 199 11.03 22.93 31.11
C ALA A 199 11.59 24.35 31.37
N PHE A 200 10.78 25.37 31.12
CA PHE A 200 11.18 26.78 31.30
C PHE A 200 11.46 27.15 32.76
N LYS A 201 10.63 26.70 33.70
CA LYS A 201 10.77 27.03 35.12
C LYS A 201 12.05 26.44 35.73
N ASN A 202 12.48 25.27 35.25
CA ASN A 202 13.61 24.54 35.80
C ASN A 202 14.91 24.70 34.97
N TYR A 203 14.85 25.51 33.91
CA TYR A 203 16.01 25.85 33.09
C TYR A 203 16.90 26.89 33.75
N ILE A 204 18.19 26.58 33.90
CA ILE A 204 19.21 27.48 34.42
C ILE A 204 19.91 28.18 33.26
N PHE A 205 19.86 29.51 33.26
CA PHE A 205 20.54 30.37 32.28
C PHE A 205 21.67 31.16 32.96
N PRO A 206 22.86 31.28 32.36
CA PRO A 206 23.96 32.05 32.94
C PRO A 206 23.75 33.56 32.76
N GLU A 207 23.36 34.26 33.83
CA GLU A 207 23.08 35.70 33.76
C GLU A 207 24.33 36.58 33.49
N ASP A 208 25.53 36.08 33.80
CA ASP A 208 26.78 36.83 33.66
C ASP A 208 27.48 36.68 32.28
N ASP A 209 26.88 35.93 31.34
CA ASP A 209 27.44 35.73 29.99
C ASP A 209 26.53 36.31 28.91
N ASP A 210 26.91 37.49 28.41
CA ASP A 210 26.15 38.27 27.42
C ASP A 210 26.10 37.64 26.02
N LYS A 211 26.76 36.49 25.81
CA LYS A 211 26.82 35.78 24.53
C LYS A 211 26.22 34.39 24.61
N VAL A 212 25.44 34.11 25.65
CA VAL A 212 24.61 32.90 25.70
C VAL A 212 23.21 33.23 25.21
N ILE A 213 22.56 32.27 24.55
CA ILE A 213 21.25 32.36 23.92
C ILE A 213 20.45 31.12 24.33
N ALA A 214 19.19 31.27 24.69
CA ALA A 214 18.30 30.14 24.91
C ALA A 214 17.86 29.53 23.57
N SER A 215 17.98 28.21 23.41
CA SER A 215 17.43 27.47 22.26
C SER A 215 16.07 26.87 22.61
N VAL A 216 15.03 27.12 21.81
CA VAL A 216 13.69 26.56 22.02
C VAL A 216 13.12 26.04 20.70
N HIS A 217 12.44 24.90 20.74
CA HIS A 217 11.73 24.30 19.61
C HIS A 217 10.22 24.36 19.84
N ALA A 218 9.47 24.82 18.84
CA ALA A 218 8.03 25.07 19.01
C ALA A 218 7.24 24.97 17.70
N TYR A 219 6.80 23.77 17.37
CA TYR A 219 5.86 23.50 16.27
C TYR A 219 4.41 23.76 16.73
N GLN A 220 4.05 25.04 16.86
CA GLN A 220 2.77 25.46 17.45
C GLN A 220 1.85 26.16 16.43
N PRO A 221 0.53 25.91 16.47
CA PRO A 221 -0.15 24.97 17.36
C PRO A 221 0.07 23.53 16.90
N TYR A 222 0.29 22.61 17.85
CA TYR A 222 0.79 21.25 17.57
C TYR A 222 -0.11 20.48 16.59
N ASN A 223 -1.42 20.58 16.76
CA ASN A 223 -2.40 19.89 15.92
C ASN A 223 -2.37 20.33 14.45
N PHE A 224 -2.09 21.61 14.20
CA PHE A 224 -1.96 22.13 12.84
C PHE A 224 -0.58 21.80 12.26
N ALA A 225 0.46 22.07 13.06
CA ALA A 225 1.84 22.11 12.60
C ALA A 225 2.51 20.73 12.50
N LEU A 226 2.27 19.82 13.45
CA LEU A 226 3.08 18.60 13.66
C LEU A 226 2.29 17.29 13.95
N ASN A 227 1.06 17.34 14.47
CA ASN A 227 0.33 16.12 14.83
C ASN A 227 -0.06 15.28 13.59
N ASN A 228 0.25 13.97 13.56
CA ASN A 228 -0.21 13.05 12.51
C ASN A 228 -1.26 12.04 12.98
N GLY A 229 -1.70 12.12 14.23
CA GLY A 229 -2.76 11.28 14.81
C GLY A 229 -4.15 11.93 14.76
N GLU A 230 -5.08 11.39 15.54
CA GLU A 230 -6.51 11.76 15.54
C GLU A 230 -6.81 13.26 15.78
N GLY A 231 -5.87 14.00 16.40
CA GLY A 231 -6.01 15.43 16.67
C GLY A 231 -5.52 16.35 15.56
N ALA A 232 -4.98 15.82 14.45
CA ALA A 232 -4.43 16.59 13.36
C ALA A 232 -5.49 17.49 12.70
N VAL A 233 -5.12 18.73 12.38
CA VAL A 233 -5.96 19.67 11.64
C VAL A 233 -5.20 20.31 10.49
N ASP A 234 -5.89 20.63 9.41
CA ASP A 234 -5.35 21.28 8.21
C ASP A 234 -5.66 22.78 8.13
N LYS A 235 -6.42 23.32 9.09
CA LYS A 235 -6.82 24.73 9.15
C LYS A 235 -6.19 25.46 10.33
N PHE A 236 -5.71 26.68 10.08
CA PHE A 236 -5.22 27.57 11.13
C PHE A 236 -6.39 28.40 11.68
N ASP A 237 -7.18 27.75 12.54
CA ASP A 237 -8.39 28.32 13.11
C ASP A 237 -8.15 29.18 14.37
N ALA A 238 -9.24 29.69 14.96
CA ALA A 238 -9.17 30.49 16.17
C ALA A 238 -8.59 29.73 17.39
N LYS A 239 -8.80 28.41 17.46
CA LYS A 239 -8.25 27.58 18.55
C LYS A 239 -6.74 27.45 18.40
N GLY A 240 -6.28 27.12 17.19
CA GLY A 240 -4.86 27.07 16.87
C GLY A 240 -4.15 28.41 17.09
N LYS A 241 -4.80 29.51 16.71
CA LYS A 241 -4.29 30.87 16.99
C LYS A 241 -4.12 31.15 18.48
N ASN A 242 -5.11 30.79 19.30
CA ASN A 242 -5.04 30.99 20.75
C ASN A 242 -3.95 30.13 21.40
N GLU A 243 -3.78 28.89 20.95
CA GLU A 243 -2.70 28.00 21.41
C GLU A 243 -1.33 28.57 21.05
N LEU A 244 -1.15 29.07 19.83
CA LEU A 244 0.08 29.75 19.43
C LEU A 244 0.35 31.01 20.28
N ASP A 245 -0.65 31.88 20.47
CA ASP A 245 -0.51 33.08 21.31
C ASP A 245 -0.14 32.73 22.76
N TRP A 246 -0.69 31.64 23.30
CA TRP A 246 -0.35 31.16 24.64
C TRP A 246 1.11 30.71 24.73
N ASN A 247 1.57 29.89 23.78
CA ASN A 247 2.96 29.43 23.71
C ASN A 247 3.94 30.61 23.60
N LEU A 248 3.64 31.57 22.72
CA LEU A 248 4.44 32.79 22.58
C LEU A 248 4.42 33.63 23.87
N GLY A 249 3.30 33.67 24.57
CA GLY A 249 3.17 34.34 25.86
C GLY A 249 4.09 33.75 26.94
N ILE A 250 4.17 32.43 27.05
CA ILE A 250 5.07 31.78 28.02
C ILE A 250 6.54 31.96 27.65
N MET A 251 6.90 31.92 26.37
CA MET A 251 8.26 32.22 25.89
C MET A 251 8.65 33.67 26.22
N LYS A 252 7.77 34.63 25.92
CA LYS A 252 8.00 36.05 26.20
C LYS A 252 8.26 36.28 27.69
N LYS A 253 7.41 35.69 28.55
CA LYS A 253 7.52 35.80 30.00
C LYS A 253 8.80 35.16 30.54
N ARG A 254 9.24 34.05 29.95
CA ARG A 254 10.44 33.34 30.40
C ARG A 254 11.73 34.01 29.97
N PHE A 255 11.79 34.50 28.73
CA PHE A 255 13.05 34.94 28.14
C PHE A 255 13.07 36.45 27.90
N VAL A 256 12.19 36.95 27.02
CA VAL A 256 12.19 38.35 26.57
C VAL A 256 11.99 39.33 27.74
N ASP A 257 11.00 39.06 28.61
CA ASP A 257 10.70 39.90 29.77
C ASP A 257 11.78 39.84 30.87
N GLN A 258 12.64 38.82 30.82
CA GLN A 258 13.79 38.65 31.70
C GLN A 258 15.09 39.16 31.07
N GLY A 259 15.04 39.71 29.85
CA GLY A 259 16.22 40.17 29.12
C GLY A 259 17.12 39.05 28.60
N ILE A 260 16.64 37.81 28.56
CA ILE A 260 17.39 36.66 28.06
C ILE A 260 17.18 36.55 26.54
N PRO A 261 18.25 36.58 25.73
CA PRO A 261 18.13 36.37 24.30
C PRO A 261 17.75 34.92 24.01
N MET A 262 16.86 34.72 23.03
CA MET A 262 16.37 33.41 22.64
C MET A 262 16.28 33.33 21.12
N ILE A 263 16.56 32.14 20.58
CA ILE A 263 16.28 31.77 19.19
C ILE A 263 15.32 30.59 19.20
N LEU A 264 14.28 30.66 18.37
CA LEU A 264 13.48 29.48 18.03
C LEU A 264 14.25 28.65 17.01
N GLY A 265 14.99 27.65 17.49
CA GLY A 265 15.91 26.83 16.69
C GLY A 265 15.19 25.93 15.70
N GLU A 266 13.94 25.55 16.01
CA GLU A 266 13.09 24.77 15.14
C GLU A 266 11.62 25.17 15.27
N TYR A 267 10.98 25.32 14.12
CA TYR A 267 9.53 25.40 13.95
C TYR A 267 9.20 25.07 12.49
N GLY A 268 7.94 24.76 12.21
CA GLY A 268 7.45 24.54 10.87
C GLY A 268 5.99 24.13 10.92
N ALA A 269 5.34 24.08 9.76
CA ALA A 269 4.04 23.42 9.63
C ALA A 269 4.10 22.49 8.43
N MET A 270 3.80 21.21 8.66
CA MET A 270 3.78 20.19 7.60
C MET A 270 2.85 20.61 6.47
N ASN A 271 3.24 20.30 5.24
CA ASN A 271 2.30 20.38 4.13
C ASN A 271 1.17 19.36 4.30
N ARG A 272 -0.06 19.84 4.38
CA ARG A 272 -1.30 19.04 4.32
C ARG A 272 -2.15 19.46 3.12
N ASP A 273 -1.48 19.94 2.08
CA ASP A 273 -2.07 20.54 0.88
C ASP A 273 -2.93 21.77 1.24
N ASN A 274 -2.43 22.55 2.21
CA ASN A 274 -3.10 23.65 2.89
C ASN A 274 -2.26 24.94 2.86
N ASP A 275 -1.60 25.22 1.74
CA ASP A 275 -0.61 26.31 1.58
C ASP A 275 -1.11 27.69 2.00
N GLU A 276 -2.38 28.00 1.76
CA GLU A 276 -2.95 29.27 2.21
C GLU A 276 -2.99 29.38 3.74
N GLU A 277 -3.41 28.31 4.40
CA GLU A 277 -3.49 28.27 5.87
C GLU A 277 -2.08 28.29 6.46
N ARG A 278 -1.11 27.61 5.84
CA ARG A 278 0.29 27.67 6.25
C ARG A 278 0.90 29.04 6.03
N ALA A 279 0.59 29.73 4.93
CA ALA A 279 1.06 31.10 4.70
C ALA A 279 0.47 32.08 5.73
N LYS A 280 -0.83 31.98 6.03
CA LYS A 280 -1.48 32.79 7.09
C LYS A 280 -0.85 32.55 8.45
N TRP A 281 -0.65 31.27 8.80
CA TRP A 281 0.01 30.87 10.04
C TRP A 281 1.45 31.38 10.11
N ALA A 282 2.24 31.21 9.03
CA ALA A 282 3.65 31.62 8.97
C ALA A 282 3.80 33.14 9.11
N GLU A 283 2.95 33.92 8.43
CA GLU A 283 2.93 35.39 8.57
C GLU A 283 2.61 35.77 10.02
N TYR A 284 1.54 35.19 10.58
CA TYR A 284 1.11 35.48 11.95
C TYR A 284 2.18 35.13 13.00
N TYR A 285 2.77 33.93 12.92
CA TYR A 285 3.84 33.51 13.81
C TYR A 285 5.02 34.49 13.70
N MET A 286 5.47 34.77 12.47
CA MET A 286 6.60 35.65 12.21
C MET A 286 6.38 37.07 12.74
N GLU A 287 5.19 37.65 12.54
CA GLU A 287 4.85 38.97 13.09
C GLU A 287 4.97 39.00 14.62
N LYS A 288 4.50 37.95 15.29
CA LYS A 288 4.51 37.89 16.76
C LYS A 288 5.91 37.77 17.32
N VAL A 289 6.74 36.88 16.79
CA VAL A 289 8.12 36.73 17.28
C VAL A 289 8.97 37.95 16.89
N THR A 290 8.71 38.55 15.73
CA THR A 290 9.30 39.82 15.30
C THR A 290 9.00 40.94 16.29
N ALA A 291 7.74 41.06 16.72
CA ALA A 291 7.32 42.05 17.71
C ALA A 291 8.01 41.88 19.08
N MET A 292 8.50 40.67 19.38
CA MET A 292 9.22 40.35 20.62
C MET A 292 10.74 40.30 20.44
N GLY A 293 11.26 40.53 19.24
CA GLY A 293 12.70 40.50 18.94
C GLY A 293 13.31 39.09 18.89
N VAL A 294 12.50 38.06 18.67
CA VAL A 294 12.93 36.66 18.62
C VAL A 294 13.00 36.19 17.16
N PRO A 295 14.16 35.75 16.66
CA PRO A 295 14.24 35.09 15.35
C PRO A 295 13.83 33.62 15.46
N GLN A 296 13.37 33.06 14.34
CA GLN A 296 12.99 31.66 14.23
C GLN A 296 13.59 31.01 12.98
N VAL A 297 13.87 29.72 13.06
CA VAL A 297 14.57 28.93 12.03
C VAL A 297 13.67 27.79 11.59
N TRP A 298 13.25 27.83 10.31
CA TRP A 298 12.32 26.85 9.75
C TRP A 298 12.99 25.47 9.70
N TRP A 299 12.32 24.42 10.16
CA TRP A 299 12.74 23.04 9.98
C TRP A 299 12.44 22.61 8.56
N ASP A 300 13.46 22.42 7.71
CA ASP A 300 13.29 21.91 6.36
C ASP A 300 14.05 20.59 6.25
N ASN A 301 13.30 19.49 6.26
CA ASN A 301 13.86 18.16 6.13
C ASN A 301 13.96 17.66 4.69
N GLY A 302 13.66 18.51 3.70
CA GLY A 302 13.63 18.15 2.28
C GLY A 302 12.46 17.24 1.86
N ILE A 303 11.50 16.97 2.76
CA ILE A 303 10.36 16.10 2.49
C ILE A 303 9.16 16.96 2.05
N PHE A 304 8.69 16.73 0.82
CA PHE A 304 7.53 17.42 0.23
C PHE A 304 6.31 16.53 0.07
N GLU A 305 6.50 15.21 0.03
CA GLU A 305 5.53 14.19 -0.36
C GLU A 305 5.51 13.05 0.67
N GLY A 306 4.45 12.24 0.63
CA GLY A 306 4.26 11.07 1.51
C GLY A 306 3.53 11.32 2.82
N GLU A 307 3.30 10.25 3.59
CA GLU A 307 2.69 10.34 4.92
C GLU A 307 3.79 10.58 5.96
N GLY A 308 3.62 11.58 6.83
CA GLY A 308 4.62 11.99 7.81
C GLY A 308 4.99 13.47 7.72
N GLU A 309 6.15 13.82 8.27
CA GLU A 309 6.60 15.18 8.52
C GLU A 309 7.03 15.95 7.26
N ARG A 310 6.09 16.40 6.42
CA ARG A 310 6.35 17.13 5.15
C ARG A 310 6.74 18.60 5.35
N PHE A 311 7.95 18.88 5.85
CA PHE A 311 8.39 20.24 6.17
C PHE A 311 9.22 20.95 5.09
N GLY A 312 9.51 20.29 3.97
CA GLY A 312 10.27 20.89 2.88
C GLY A 312 9.69 22.23 2.40
N ILE A 313 10.52 23.25 2.26
CA ILE A 313 10.17 24.52 1.60
C ILE A 313 11.09 24.87 0.43
N PHE A 314 12.29 24.29 0.42
CA PHE A 314 13.30 24.48 -0.61
C PHE A 314 13.67 23.15 -1.27
N ASP A 315 13.40 23.04 -2.57
CA ASP A 315 13.85 21.93 -3.39
C ASP A 315 15.36 22.08 -3.62
N ARG A 316 16.10 21.26 -2.90
CA ARG A 316 17.57 21.26 -2.88
C ARG A 316 18.16 20.77 -4.19
N SER A 317 17.45 19.93 -4.95
CA SER A 317 17.94 19.37 -6.21
C SER A 317 17.79 20.37 -7.36
N ASN A 318 16.65 21.07 -7.41
CA ASN A 318 16.35 22.03 -8.47
C ASN A 318 16.71 23.47 -8.10
N LEU A 319 17.13 23.69 -6.86
CA LEU A 319 17.43 25.01 -6.29
C LEU A 319 16.23 25.96 -6.39
N LYS A 320 15.03 25.47 -6.00
CA LYS A 320 13.76 26.21 -6.10
C LYS A 320 13.03 26.33 -4.77
N ILE A 321 12.39 27.47 -4.55
CA ILE A 321 11.40 27.65 -3.47
C ILE A 321 10.09 27.01 -3.91
N VAL A 322 9.67 25.95 -3.21
CA VAL A 322 8.45 25.17 -3.56
C VAL A 322 7.20 25.88 -3.09
N TYR A 323 7.25 26.50 -1.91
CA TYR A 323 6.11 27.22 -1.32
C TYR A 323 6.41 28.73 -1.25
N PRO A 324 6.37 29.45 -2.38
CA PRO A 324 6.70 30.88 -2.41
C PRO A 324 5.76 31.72 -1.54
N GLY A 325 4.50 31.31 -1.36
CA GLY A 325 3.56 31.96 -0.44
C GLY A 325 4.02 31.94 1.03
N ILE A 326 4.67 30.86 1.47
CA ILE A 326 5.24 30.77 2.82
C ILE A 326 6.46 31.68 2.92
N VAL A 327 7.39 31.66 1.97
CA VAL A 327 8.57 32.55 2.00
C VAL A 327 8.17 34.02 1.96
N ALA A 328 7.16 34.38 1.15
CA ALA A 328 6.58 35.71 1.13
C ALA A 328 5.99 36.09 2.50
N ALA A 329 5.26 35.18 3.15
CA ALA A 329 4.72 35.37 4.49
C ALA A 329 5.82 35.59 5.55
N LEU A 330 6.94 34.85 5.46
CA LEU A 330 8.10 35.05 6.35
C LEU A 330 8.76 36.41 6.13
N GLN A 331 8.99 36.81 4.87
CA GLN A 331 9.54 38.13 4.54
C GLN A 331 8.63 39.25 5.06
N LYS A 332 7.33 39.15 4.77
CA LYS A 332 6.32 40.12 5.18
C LYS A 332 6.19 40.23 6.69
N GLY A 333 5.99 39.11 7.39
CA GLY A 333 5.84 39.09 8.85
C GLY A 333 7.10 39.58 9.57
N ARG A 334 8.28 39.44 8.94
CA ARG A 334 9.54 39.98 9.48
C ARG A 334 9.67 41.49 9.30
N GLY A 335 8.80 42.11 8.49
CA GLY A 335 8.85 43.52 8.12
C GLY A 335 9.83 43.82 6.97
N LEU A 336 10.11 42.82 6.12
CA LEU A 336 10.96 42.96 4.94
C LEU A 336 10.14 43.16 3.67
N GLU A 337 10.78 43.65 2.61
CA GLU A 337 10.17 43.69 1.28
C GLU A 337 9.96 42.26 0.77
N VAL A 338 8.74 41.97 0.31
CA VAL A 338 8.39 40.68 -0.26
C VAL A 338 9.00 40.58 -1.65
N ASN A 339 10.01 39.73 -1.77
CA ASN A 339 10.70 39.41 -3.01
C ASN A 339 11.11 37.94 -2.95
N VAL A 340 10.26 37.08 -3.50
CA VAL A 340 10.55 35.65 -3.60
C VAL A 340 11.18 35.39 -4.96
N VAL A 341 12.37 34.83 -4.94
CA VAL A 341 13.19 34.55 -6.12
C VAL A 341 13.44 33.05 -6.19
N HIS A 342 13.69 32.55 -7.41
CA HIS A 342 13.81 31.11 -7.66
C HIS A 342 12.57 30.31 -7.25
N ALA A 343 11.37 30.91 -7.36
CA ALA A 343 10.12 30.22 -7.13
C ALA A 343 9.90 29.11 -8.16
N ALA A 344 9.34 27.98 -7.73
CA ALA A 344 8.74 27.01 -8.64
C ALA A 344 7.56 27.66 -9.39
N GLU A 345 7.32 27.25 -10.65
CA GLU A 345 6.18 27.75 -11.42
C GLU A 345 4.87 27.46 -10.67
N ALA A 346 3.98 28.46 -10.60
CA ALA A 346 2.78 28.38 -9.78
C ALA A 346 1.87 27.24 -10.26
N LYS A 347 1.56 26.28 -9.37
CA LYS A 347 0.49 25.31 -9.62
C LYS A 347 -0.82 26.08 -9.86
N PRO A 348 -1.59 25.78 -10.92
CA PRO A 348 -2.85 26.45 -11.17
C PRO A 348 -3.82 26.20 -10.02
N LYS A 349 -4.37 27.29 -9.49
CA LYS A 349 -5.31 27.28 -8.37
C LYS A 349 -6.73 26.99 -8.91
N PRO A 350 -7.50 26.05 -8.35
CA PRO A 350 -8.90 25.88 -8.73
C PRO A 350 -9.72 26.98 -8.04
N GLU A 351 -10.29 27.91 -8.82
CA GLU A 351 -11.28 28.88 -8.34
C GLU A 351 -12.68 28.61 -8.93
N PRO A 352 -13.74 29.02 -8.23
CA PRO A 352 -15.09 28.46 -8.35
C PRO A 352 -15.85 28.97 -9.57
N THR A 353 -16.68 28.07 -10.11
CA THR A 353 -17.54 28.27 -11.27
C THR A 353 -18.66 29.28 -11.01
N GLU A 354 -18.51 30.51 -11.50
CA GLU A 354 -19.64 31.34 -11.92
C GLU A 354 -19.59 31.57 -13.44
N ALA A 355 -20.67 31.15 -14.10
CA ALA A 355 -20.88 31.37 -15.51
C ALA A 355 -21.20 32.86 -15.78
N THR A 356 -20.60 33.46 -16.81
CA THR A 356 -21.34 34.17 -17.87
C THR A 356 -20.46 34.72 -19.01
N THR A 357 -20.95 34.44 -20.22
CA THR A 357 -20.97 35.26 -21.45
C THR A 357 -19.72 35.47 -22.32
N GLU A 358 -19.93 35.11 -23.60
CA GLU A 358 -19.11 35.25 -24.80
C GLU A 358 -18.61 36.68 -25.09
N ALA A 359 -17.40 36.78 -25.67
CA ALA A 359 -17.10 37.72 -26.75
C ALA A 359 -15.90 37.26 -27.60
N THR A 360 -16.07 37.45 -28.90
CA THR A 360 -15.35 36.97 -30.08
C THR A 360 -14.01 37.66 -30.42
N THR A 361 -13.29 37.05 -31.39
CA THR A 361 -12.24 37.58 -32.31
C THR A 361 -10.80 37.66 -31.78
N GLU A 362 -9.72 37.33 -32.49
CA GLU A 362 -9.45 36.99 -33.91
C GLU A 362 -8.00 36.44 -34.03
N ALA A 363 -7.77 35.48 -34.94
CA ALA A 363 -6.54 35.14 -35.70
C ALA A 363 -5.20 34.89 -34.95
N THR A 364 -4.43 33.84 -35.24
CA THR A 364 -3.87 33.49 -36.56
C THR A 364 -3.54 32.00 -36.69
N GLU A 365 -4.08 31.35 -37.73
CA GLU A 365 -3.55 30.10 -38.28
C GLU A 365 -2.11 30.31 -38.77
N SER A 366 -1.17 29.49 -38.29
CA SER A 366 0.00 29.10 -39.07
C SER A 366 -0.06 27.59 -39.26
N THR A 367 -0.54 27.18 -40.42
CA THR A 367 -0.45 25.82 -40.93
C THR A 367 1.03 25.41 -41.06
N GLU A 368 1.50 24.50 -40.20
CA GLU A 368 2.68 23.69 -40.51
C GLU A 368 2.21 22.40 -41.19
N THR A 369 2.34 22.42 -42.51
CA THR A 369 2.34 21.25 -43.38
C THR A 369 3.39 20.25 -42.92
N THR A 370 2.96 19.02 -42.61
CA THR A 370 3.82 17.85 -42.46
C THR A 370 4.56 17.58 -43.76
N VAL A 371 5.87 17.84 -43.76
CA VAL A 371 6.77 17.45 -44.85
C VAL A 371 7.14 15.98 -44.63
N PRO A 372 6.96 15.08 -45.62
CA PRO A 372 7.48 13.72 -45.53
C PRO A 372 9.01 13.78 -45.44
N ILE A 373 9.58 13.16 -44.41
CA ILE A 373 11.05 13.06 -44.27
C ILE A 373 11.56 12.21 -45.44
N ASN A 374 12.26 12.86 -46.37
CA ASN A 374 13.03 12.19 -47.39
C ASN A 374 14.28 11.61 -46.70
N PRO A 375 14.52 10.29 -46.70
CA PRO A 375 15.62 9.69 -45.95
C PRO A 375 16.95 10.29 -46.42
N SER A 376 17.49 11.19 -45.60
CA SER A 376 18.87 11.63 -45.68
C SER A 376 19.74 10.41 -45.44
N THR A 377 20.63 10.07 -46.37
CA THR A 377 21.47 8.86 -46.34
C THR A 377 22.59 8.91 -45.27
N GLY A 378 22.37 9.57 -44.14
CA GLY A 378 23.36 9.73 -43.09
C GLY A 378 22.73 9.99 -41.73
N ILE A 379 23.17 9.22 -40.73
CA ILE A 379 22.82 9.36 -39.32
C ILE A 379 23.41 10.64 -38.71
N ARG A 380 22.61 11.37 -37.91
CA ARG A 380 23.10 12.54 -37.16
C ARG A 380 24.14 12.10 -36.12
N ASP A 381 25.21 12.88 -36.01
CA ASP A 381 26.20 12.71 -34.95
C ASP A 381 25.76 13.51 -33.72
N ILE A 382 24.77 12.99 -33.01
CA ILE A 382 24.15 13.59 -31.84
C ILE A 382 24.36 12.66 -30.64
N SER A 383 24.50 13.20 -29.44
CA SER A 383 24.58 12.38 -28.23
C SER A 383 23.19 11.89 -27.84
N SER A 384 23.11 10.75 -27.17
CA SER A 384 21.85 10.21 -26.65
C SER A 384 21.12 11.21 -25.74
N LYS A 385 21.86 11.97 -24.94
CA LYS A 385 21.29 12.98 -24.03
C LYS A 385 20.58 14.11 -24.77
N GLU A 386 21.04 14.47 -25.97
CA GLU A 386 20.35 15.45 -26.81
C GLU A 386 19.25 14.81 -27.64
N LEU A 387 19.46 13.60 -28.17
CA LEU A 387 18.47 12.88 -28.96
C LEU A 387 17.17 12.63 -28.17
N ILE A 388 17.26 12.17 -26.93
CA ILE A 388 16.06 11.84 -26.14
C ILE A 388 15.19 13.06 -25.81
N LYS A 389 15.69 14.29 -25.99
CA LYS A 389 14.87 15.51 -25.86
C LYS A 389 13.85 15.64 -27.00
N GLU A 390 14.11 15.01 -28.14
CA GLU A 390 13.22 14.95 -29.29
C GLU A 390 12.07 13.93 -29.09
N MET A 391 12.19 13.06 -28.06
CA MET A 391 11.17 12.09 -27.71
C MET A 391 10.07 12.73 -26.86
N LYS A 392 8.82 12.46 -27.24
CA LYS A 392 7.63 12.78 -26.45
C LYS A 392 7.42 11.65 -25.44
N PHE A 393 6.62 10.66 -25.78
CA PHE A 393 6.40 9.43 -25.04
C PHE A 393 6.09 8.30 -26.02
N GLY A 394 6.22 7.05 -25.56
CA GLY A 394 6.21 5.90 -26.44
C GLY A 394 5.16 4.83 -26.15
N TRP A 395 5.07 3.88 -27.07
CA TRP A 395 4.17 2.73 -27.03
C TRP A 395 4.91 1.46 -27.49
N ASN A 396 4.74 0.36 -26.76
CA ASN A 396 5.25 -0.97 -27.12
C ASN A 396 4.22 -1.74 -27.94
N LEU A 397 4.67 -2.40 -29.00
CA LEU A 397 3.91 -3.43 -29.71
C LEU A 397 4.00 -4.77 -28.97
N GLY A 398 3.51 -4.83 -27.73
CA GLY A 398 3.59 -6.01 -26.86
C GLY A 398 2.68 -7.16 -27.32
N ASN A 399 3.00 -8.38 -26.87
CA ASN A 399 2.32 -9.64 -27.19
C ASN A 399 2.08 -9.84 -28.70
N THR A 400 3.08 -9.51 -29.51
CA THR A 400 3.05 -9.51 -30.98
C THR A 400 4.28 -10.18 -31.56
N LEU A 401 5.35 -9.44 -31.87
CA LEU A 401 6.59 -10.04 -32.40
C LEU A 401 7.44 -10.71 -31.31
N ASP A 402 7.15 -10.38 -30.06
CA ASP A 402 7.64 -11.02 -28.85
C ASP A 402 6.91 -12.32 -28.51
N ALA A 403 5.70 -12.53 -29.05
CA ALA A 403 4.89 -13.70 -28.73
C ALA A 403 5.61 -15.02 -29.06
N GLN A 404 5.76 -15.87 -28.05
CA GLN A 404 6.50 -17.12 -28.12
C GLN A 404 5.51 -18.29 -28.01
N CYS A 405 5.39 -19.06 -29.09
CA CYS A 405 4.51 -20.22 -29.20
C CYS A 405 5.23 -21.41 -29.86
N ILE A 406 6.52 -21.60 -29.60
CA ILE A 406 7.35 -22.65 -30.21
C ILE A 406 6.83 -24.06 -29.91
N ASP A 407 6.21 -24.24 -28.74
CA ASP A 407 5.64 -25.53 -28.32
C ASP A 407 4.25 -25.79 -28.94
N ASN A 408 3.55 -24.73 -29.34
CA ASN A 408 2.17 -24.78 -29.81
C ASN A 408 2.03 -24.61 -31.33
N LEU A 409 3.02 -24.02 -31.99
CA LEU A 409 3.06 -23.75 -33.42
C LEU A 409 4.29 -24.39 -34.07
N ASP A 410 4.16 -24.69 -35.36
CA ASP A 410 5.28 -25.20 -36.17
C ASP A 410 5.89 -24.04 -36.97
N TYR A 411 6.94 -23.43 -36.41
CA TYR A 411 7.61 -22.28 -37.03
C TYR A 411 8.33 -22.67 -38.33
N GLU A 412 8.70 -23.93 -38.53
CA GLU A 412 9.27 -24.36 -39.82
C GLU A 412 8.25 -24.22 -40.96
N LYS A 413 6.96 -24.44 -40.66
CA LYS A 413 5.87 -24.25 -41.63
C LYS A 413 5.53 -22.78 -41.84
N ASP A 414 5.42 -22.00 -40.77
CA ASP A 414 5.14 -20.57 -40.85
C ASP A 414 5.93 -19.78 -39.81
N GLN A 415 7.00 -19.15 -40.30
CA GLN A 415 7.94 -18.35 -39.52
C GLN A 415 7.35 -17.03 -39.00
N THR A 416 6.15 -16.66 -39.41
CA THR A 416 5.50 -15.41 -39.01
C THR A 416 4.20 -15.63 -38.25
N ALA A 417 3.76 -16.88 -38.08
CA ALA A 417 2.53 -17.20 -37.36
C ALA A 417 2.59 -16.85 -35.87
N SER A 418 3.79 -16.74 -35.30
CA SER A 418 4.03 -16.27 -33.94
C SER A 418 3.45 -14.89 -33.68
N GLU A 419 3.49 -13.98 -34.67
CA GLU A 419 3.03 -12.58 -34.54
C GLU A 419 1.62 -12.43 -33.94
N THR A 420 0.74 -13.39 -34.21
CA THR A 420 -0.67 -13.36 -33.78
C THR A 420 -1.02 -14.46 -32.78
N CYS A 421 -0.04 -15.22 -32.30
CA CYS A 421 -0.30 -16.45 -31.55
C CYS A 421 -0.82 -16.21 -30.12
N TRP A 422 -0.55 -15.03 -29.55
CA TRP A 422 -1.14 -14.56 -28.29
C TRP A 422 -2.40 -13.70 -28.48
N GLY A 423 -3.03 -13.75 -29.66
CA GLY A 423 -4.37 -13.20 -29.90
C GLY A 423 -4.44 -11.81 -30.55
N ASN A 424 -3.31 -11.10 -30.65
CA ASN A 424 -3.27 -9.81 -31.34
C ASN A 424 -3.48 -9.95 -32.86
N PRO A 425 -4.12 -8.97 -33.54
CA PRO A 425 -4.19 -8.96 -34.99
C PRO A 425 -2.81 -8.68 -35.60
N LYS A 426 -2.62 -9.11 -36.84
CA LYS A 426 -1.41 -8.80 -37.61
C LYS A 426 -1.18 -7.29 -37.68
N THR A 427 0.04 -6.85 -37.43
CA THR A 427 0.42 -5.43 -37.33
C THR A 427 0.29 -4.70 -38.67
N THR A 428 -0.24 -3.48 -38.65
CA THR A 428 -0.40 -2.61 -39.83
C THR A 428 0.18 -1.21 -39.60
N GLU A 429 0.47 -0.49 -40.68
CA GLU A 429 0.96 0.89 -40.62
C GLU A 429 -0.04 1.87 -39.99
N ASP A 430 -1.35 1.64 -40.21
CA ASP A 430 -2.40 2.52 -39.72
C ASP A 430 -2.50 2.52 -38.19
N MET A 431 -2.12 1.42 -37.53
CA MET A 431 -2.01 1.35 -36.06
C MET A 431 -1.04 2.42 -35.53
N PHE A 432 0.14 2.54 -36.16
CA PHE A 432 1.13 3.54 -35.78
C PHE A 432 0.68 4.96 -36.12
N LYS A 433 0.02 5.16 -37.27
CA LYS A 433 -0.49 6.50 -37.67
C LYS A 433 -1.49 7.05 -36.66
N VAL A 434 -2.42 6.23 -36.17
CA VAL A 434 -3.38 6.66 -35.14
C VAL A 434 -2.68 7.03 -33.83
N LEU A 435 -1.64 6.31 -33.43
CA LEU A 435 -0.85 6.65 -32.25
C LEU A 435 -0.04 7.95 -32.48
N MET A 436 0.52 8.15 -33.67
CA MET A 436 1.22 9.40 -34.04
C MET A 436 0.28 10.61 -34.10
N ASP A 437 -0.96 10.43 -34.58
CA ASP A 437 -2.00 11.46 -34.50
C ASP A 437 -2.29 11.88 -33.05
N ASN A 438 -2.10 10.96 -32.10
CA ASN A 438 -2.18 11.18 -30.65
C ASN A 438 -0.83 11.58 -30.02
N GLN A 439 0.14 12.00 -30.82
CA GLN A 439 1.43 12.55 -30.43
C GLN A 439 2.46 11.54 -29.87
N PHE A 440 2.19 10.23 -29.94
CA PHE A 440 3.24 9.23 -29.72
C PHE A 440 4.29 9.34 -30.82
N ASN A 441 5.57 9.35 -30.47
CA ASN A 441 6.65 9.40 -31.46
C ASN A 441 7.82 8.47 -31.14
N VAL A 442 7.66 7.55 -30.19
CA VAL A 442 8.60 6.48 -29.88
C VAL A 442 7.85 5.16 -29.88
N PHE A 443 8.31 4.18 -30.65
CA PHE A 443 7.67 2.88 -30.75
C PHE A 443 8.68 1.77 -30.47
N ARG A 444 8.47 1.02 -29.40
CA ARG A 444 9.30 -0.15 -29.09
C ARG A 444 8.63 -1.39 -29.68
N ILE A 445 9.43 -2.18 -30.40
CA ILE A 445 9.01 -3.38 -31.12
C ILE A 445 9.66 -4.57 -30.43
N PRO A 446 9.11 -5.02 -29.28
CA PRO A 446 9.64 -6.18 -28.57
C PRO A 446 9.59 -7.40 -29.51
N THR A 447 10.73 -8.06 -29.70
CA THR A 447 10.87 -9.12 -30.72
C THR A 447 11.61 -10.33 -30.15
N THR A 448 10.97 -11.48 -30.16
CA THR A 448 11.58 -12.76 -29.76
C THR A 448 12.18 -13.42 -30.99
N TRP A 449 13.47 -13.76 -30.94
CA TRP A 449 14.18 -14.39 -32.06
C TRP A 449 14.30 -15.90 -31.90
N SER A 450 14.23 -16.40 -30.66
CA SER A 450 14.20 -17.83 -30.34
C SER A 450 13.11 -18.57 -31.14
N GLY A 451 13.50 -19.67 -31.80
CA GLY A 451 12.67 -20.43 -32.74
C GLY A 451 12.71 -19.93 -34.19
N HIS A 452 13.21 -18.71 -34.43
CA HIS A 452 13.28 -18.07 -35.75
C HIS A 452 14.69 -18.01 -36.35
N PHE A 453 15.67 -18.70 -35.77
CA PHE A 453 17.02 -18.84 -36.32
C PHE A 453 17.51 -20.30 -36.28
N GLY A 454 18.44 -20.64 -37.17
CA GLY A 454 18.99 -21.99 -37.31
C GLY A 454 20.07 -22.34 -36.28
N GLU A 455 20.67 -23.51 -36.42
CA GLU A 455 21.68 -24.01 -35.47
C GLU A 455 23.04 -23.27 -35.57
N ALA A 456 23.91 -23.57 -34.60
CA ALA A 456 25.31 -23.18 -34.60
C ALA A 456 26.05 -23.67 -35.86
N PRO A 457 27.15 -23.01 -36.29
CA PRO A 457 27.75 -21.81 -35.70
C PRO A 457 27.18 -20.50 -36.25
N ASP A 458 26.30 -20.58 -37.26
CA ASP A 458 25.84 -19.41 -38.00
C ASP A 458 24.65 -18.72 -37.32
N TYR A 459 23.81 -19.49 -36.62
CA TYR A 459 22.58 -19.00 -35.99
C TYR A 459 21.77 -18.11 -36.95
N LYS A 460 21.61 -18.60 -38.20
CA LYS A 460 21.06 -17.80 -39.29
C LYS A 460 19.58 -17.51 -39.03
N ILE A 461 19.23 -16.23 -38.91
CA ILE A 461 17.84 -15.78 -38.78
C ILE A 461 17.07 -16.15 -40.04
N ASN A 462 15.85 -16.64 -39.85
CA ASN A 462 14.97 -16.97 -40.95
C ASN A 462 14.61 -15.71 -41.74
N GLU A 463 14.80 -15.75 -43.07
CA GLU A 463 14.61 -14.59 -43.93
C GLU A 463 13.16 -14.07 -43.92
N LYS A 464 12.16 -14.95 -43.74
CA LYS A 464 10.76 -14.52 -43.66
C LYS A 464 10.48 -13.76 -42.37
N TRP A 465 11.05 -14.22 -41.26
CA TRP A 465 10.94 -13.55 -39.98
C TRP A 465 11.63 -12.19 -40.01
N LEU A 466 12.91 -12.14 -40.40
CA LEU A 466 13.66 -10.89 -40.49
C LEU A 466 12.98 -9.86 -41.39
N LYS A 467 12.46 -10.31 -42.55
CA LYS A 467 11.70 -9.45 -43.45
C LYS A 467 10.41 -8.91 -42.81
N ARG A 468 9.71 -9.73 -42.02
CA ARG A 468 8.49 -9.28 -41.33
C ARG A 468 8.81 -8.29 -40.21
N VAL A 469 9.87 -8.52 -39.44
CA VAL A 469 10.37 -7.56 -38.44
C VAL A 469 10.74 -6.23 -39.10
N HIS A 470 11.48 -6.27 -40.22
CA HIS A 470 11.78 -5.07 -41.02
C HIS A 470 10.53 -4.32 -41.45
N GLU A 471 9.51 -5.02 -41.98
CA GLU A 471 8.25 -4.40 -42.39
C GLU A 471 7.55 -3.68 -41.23
N VAL A 472 7.56 -4.26 -40.03
CA VAL A 472 6.95 -3.65 -38.84
C VAL A 472 7.75 -2.46 -38.33
N VAL A 473 9.08 -2.55 -38.31
CA VAL A 473 9.97 -1.41 -38.01
C VAL A 473 9.70 -0.23 -38.94
N ASP A 474 9.54 -0.52 -40.23
CA ASP A 474 9.27 0.46 -41.27
C ASP A 474 8.00 1.27 -41.07
N TYR A 475 6.96 0.67 -40.46
CA TYR A 475 5.66 1.33 -40.27
C TYR A 475 5.79 2.62 -39.43
N ALA A 476 6.56 2.58 -38.35
CA ALA A 476 6.84 3.76 -37.53
C ALA A 476 7.98 4.60 -38.13
N TYR A 477 9.07 3.93 -38.55
CA TYR A 477 10.29 4.60 -39.01
C TYR A 477 10.05 5.52 -40.22
N LYS A 478 9.34 5.04 -41.24
CA LYS A 478 9.07 5.81 -42.48
C LYS A 478 8.15 7.01 -42.26
N ASN A 479 7.42 7.02 -41.14
CA ASN A 479 6.57 8.14 -40.73
C ASN A 479 7.31 9.11 -39.78
N GLY A 480 8.62 8.92 -39.57
CA GLY A 480 9.48 9.86 -38.83
C GLY A 480 9.45 9.71 -37.32
N ALA A 481 8.90 8.60 -36.80
CA ALA A 481 8.96 8.28 -35.39
C ALA A 481 10.26 7.54 -35.02
N PHE A 482 10.64 7.61 -33.75
CA PHE A 482 11.69 6.76 -33.18
C PHE A 482 11.19 5.33 -33.06
N VAL A 483 12.06 4.36 -33.33
CA VAL A 483 11.81 2.93 -33.22
C VAL A 483 12.89 2.28 -32.35
N ILE A 484 12.49 1.47 -31.37
CA ILE A 484 13.41 0.66 -30.55
C ILE A 484 13.16 -0.81 -30.91
N LEU A 485 14.19 -1.51 -31.40
CA LEU A 485 14.15 -2.95 -31.70
C LEU A 485 15.07 -3.72 -30.74
N ASN A 486 14.60 -4.82 -30.15
CA ASN A 486 15.35 -5.60 -29.18
C ASN A 486 15.42 -7.11 -29.50
N ILE A 487 16.01 -7.85 -28.56
CA ILE A 487 15.76 -9.29 -28.35
C ILE A 487 14.96 -9.44 -27.05
N HIS A 488 13.87 -10.23 -27.04
CA HIS A 488 12.86 -10.18 -25.98
C HIS A 488 12.76 -11.43 -25.10
N HIS A 489 11.97 -12.45 -25.47
CA HIS A 489 11.83 -13.71 -24.71
C HIS A 489 12.79 -14.79 -25.21
N GLU A 490 14.09 -14.54 -25.09
CA GLU A 490 15.10 -15.47 -25.55
C GLU A 490 15.34 -16.63 -24.58
N THR A 491 15.45 -17.85 -25.09
CA THR A 491 15.67 -19.05 -24.26
C THR A 491 17.14 -19.30 -23.90
N TRP A 492 18.05 -18.49 -24.44
CA TRP A 492 19.49 -18.78 -24.48
C TRP A 492 20.36 -17.70 -23.82
N ASN A 493 19.81 -16.53 -23.46
CA ASN A 493 20.55 -15.39 -22.91
C ASN A 493 20.35 -15.19 -21.39
N HIS A 494 19.98 -16.25 -20.68
CA HIS A 494 19.84 -16.21 -19.22
C HIS A 494 21.21 -15.94 -18.57
N ALA A 495 21.20 -15.27 -17.41
CA ALA A 495 22.39 -14.74 -16.75
C ALA A 495 23.11 -15.79 -15.88
N PHE A 496 23.44 -16.95 -16.46
CA PHE A 496 24.20 -18.03 -15.80
C PHE A 496 25.61 -18.15 -16.38
N SER A 497 26.61 -18.40 -15.53
CA SER A 497 28.01 -18.56 -15.97
C SER A 497 28.18 -19.74 -16.92
N GLU A 498 27.43 -20.83 -16.70
CA GLU A 498 27.55 -22.06 -17.49
C GLU A 498 27.03 -21.93 -18.92
N THR A 499 26.10 -21.00 -19.18
CA THR A 499 25.53 -20.75 -20.51
C THR A 499 26.13 -19.51 -21.20
N LEU A 500 26.87 -18.68 -20.47
CA LEU A 500 27.34 -17.36 -20.92
C LEU A 500 28.17 -17.39 -22.21
N GLU A 501 29.05 -18.38 -22.40
CA GLU A 501 29.86 -18.45 -23.63
C GLU A 501 28.98 -18.68 -24.86
N THR A 502 28.07 -19.66 -24.80
CA THR A 502 27.10 -19.91 -25.87
C THR A 502 26.18 -18.70 -26.08
N ALA A 503 25.74 -18.05 -25.01
CA ALA A 503 24.92 -16.85 -25.09
C ALA A 503 25.63 -15.72 -25.84
N LYS A 504 26.92 -15.46 -25.55
CA LYS A 504 27.72 -14.45 -26.25
C LYS A 504 27.91 -14.79 -27.73
N GLU A 505 28.11 -16.06 -28.07
CA GLU A 505 28.23 -16.50 -29.47
C GLU A 505 26.95 -16.26 -30.26
N ILE A 506 25.79 -16.66 -29.71
CA ILE A 506 24.49 -16.42 -30.33
C ILE A 506 24.24 -14.91 -30.44
N LEU A 507 24.48 -14.15 -29.37
CA LEU A 507 24.29 -12.70 -29.31
C LEU A 507 25.08 -11.97 -30.40
N GLU A 508 26.36 -12.31 -30.58
CA GLU A 508 27.20 -11.75 -31.66
C GLU A 508 26.60 -12.03 -33.05
N LYS A 509 26.16 -13.27 -33.30
CA LYS A 509 25.63 -13.66 -34.62
C LYS A 509 24.27 -13.05 -34.93
N ILE A 510 23.36 -13.03 -33.97
CA ILE A 510 22.02 -12.46 -34.13
C ILE A 510 22.13 -10.95 -34.36
N TRP A 511 22.88 -10.23 -33.50
CA TRP A 511 23.05 -8.78 -33.67
C TRP A 511 23.84 -8.40 -34.91
N THR A 512 24.78 -9.22 -35.38
CA THR A 512 25.46 -8.98 -36.67
C THR A 512 24.46 -8.97 -37.83
N GLN A 513 23.53 -9.93 -37.86
CA GLN A 513 22.52 -10.04 -38.92
C GLN A 513 21.50 -8.89 -38.87
N ILE A 514 21.01 -8.56 -37.68
CA ILE A 514 20.09 -7.43 -37.48
C ILE A 514 20.77 -6.11 -37.87
N ALA A 515 22.01 -5.89 -37.43
CA ALA A 515 22.73 -4.67 -37.75
C ALA A 515 23.02 -4.52 -39.24
N GLU A 516 23.32 -5.61 -39.95
CA GLU A 516 23.50 -5.59 -41.40
C GLU A 516 22.20 -5.24 -42.13
N GLU A 517 21.05 -5.79 -41.71
CA GLU A 517 19.73 -5.51 -42.29
C GLU A 517 19.37 -4.02 -42.20
N PHE A 518 19.61 -3.40 -41.04
CA PHE A 518 19.22 -2.02 -40.77
C PHE A 518 20.38 -1.02 -40.81
N LYS A 519 21.54 -1.37 -41.36
CA LYS A 519 22.76 -0.53 -41.32
C LYS A 519 22.59 0.86 -41.93
N ASP A 520 21.62 1.03 -42.82
CA ASP A 520 21.37 2.29 -43.53
C ASP A 520 20.33 3.19 -42.82
N TYR A 521 19.66 2.69 -41.76
CA TYR A 521 18.70 3.46 -40.96
C TYR A 521 19.45 4.51 -40.12
N ASP A 522 18.87 5.69 -39.98
CA ASP A 522 19.41 6.81 -39.20
C ASP A 522 19.21 6.64 -37.68
N GLU A 523 19.39 7.70 -36.90
CA GLU A 523 19.31 7.70 -35.43
C GLU A 523 17.91 7.47 -34.87
N HIS A 524 16.86 7.56 -35.71
CA HIS A 524 15.51 7.25 -35.26
C HIS A 524 15.34 5.75 -34.97
N LEU A 525 16.15 4.87 -35.58
CA LEU A 525 16.20 3.46 -35.22
C LEU A 525 17.27 3.19 -34.15
N ILE A 526 16.81 2.77 -32.98
CA ILE A 526 17.59 2.44 -31.79
C ILE A 526 17.57 0.92 -31.61
N PHE A 527 18.70 0.34 -31.20
CA PHE A 527 18.75 -1.07 -30.80
C PHE A 527 18.85 -1.19 -29.29
N GLU A 528 18.04 -2.06 -28.70
CA GLU A 528 18.12 -2.46 -27.30
C GLU A 528 18.68 -3.88 -27.19
N GLY A 529 19.89 -4.00 -26.65
CA GLY A 529 20.72 -5.20 -26.80
C GLY A 529 20.16 -6.48 -26.18
N LEU A 530 19.47 -6.34 -25.06
CA LEU A 530 18.77 -7.39 -24.32
C LEU A 530 17.54 -6.78 -23.65
N ASN A 531 16.52 -7.60 -23.39
CA ASN A 531 15.32 -7.22 -22.65
C ASN A 531 15.56 -7.28 -21.12
N GLU A 532 15.26 -8.41 -20.49
CA GLU A 532 15.37 -8.60 -19.03
C GLU A 532 16.27 -9.80 -18.70
N PRO A 533 17.55 -9.78 -19.11
CA PRO A 533 18.45 -10.90 -18.90
C PRO A 533 18.70 -11.12 -17.42
N ARG A 534 18.41 -12.33 -16.93
CA ARG A 534 18.40 -12.66 -15.50
C ARG A 534 18.56 -14.17 -15.27
N LYS A 535 18.67 -14.57 -14.00
CA LYS A 535 18.74 -15.98 -13.59
C LYS A 535 17.33 -16.51 -13.37
N ASN A 536 16.71 -16.97 -14.46
CA ASN A 536 15.35 -17.50 -14.45
C ASN A 536 15.20 -18.67 -13.47
N ASP A 537 14.03 -18.76 -12.84
CA ASP A 537 13.65 -19.81 -11.89
C ASP A 537 14.56 -19.90 -10.67
N THR A 538 15.17 -18.76 -10.29
CA THR A 538 15.99 -18.65 -9.08
C THR A 538 15.43 -17.60 -8.12
N PRO A 539 15.75 -17.68 -6.81
CA PRO A 539 15.33 -16.67 -5.85
C PRO A 539 15.81 -15.25 -6.17
N VAL A 540 16.82 -15.10 -7.04
CA VAL A 540 17.38 -13.80 -7.43
C VAL A 540 16.91 -13.30 -8.80
N GLU A 541 15.91 -13.96 -9.40
CA GLU A 541 15.37 -13.59 -10.72
C GLU A 541 14.92 -12.12 -10.76
N TRP A 542 14.13 -11.69 -9.77
CA TRP A 542 13.49 -10.36 -9.75
C TRP A 542 13.97 -9.43 -8.62
N ASN A 543 14.80 -9.90 -7.69
CA ASN A 543 15.29 -9.10 -6.55
C ASN A 543 16.60 -8.32 -6.86
N GLY A 544 16.96 -8.25 -8.13
CA GLY A 544 18.13 -7.51 -8.60
C GLY A 544 19.40 -8.33 -8.80
N GLY A 545 19.34 -9.65 -8.66
CA GLY A 545 20.41 -10.57 -9.08
C GLY A 545 21.52 -10.78 -8.06
N ASP A 546 22.53 -11.53 -8.48
CA ASP A 546 23.76 -11.80 -7.73
C ASP A 546 25.00 -11.55 -8.61
N GLN A 547 26.20 -11.73 -8.07
CA GLN A 547 27.46 -11.44 -8.77
C GLN A 547 27.56 -12.17 -10.12
N GLU A 548 27.17 -13.43 -10.16
CA GLU A 548 27.13 -14.20 -11.41
C GLU A 548 26.19 -13.57 -12.43
N GLY A 549 24.96 -13.24 -12.01
CA GLY A 549 23.99 -12.58 -12.86
C GLY A 549 24.48 -11.24 -13.39
N TRP A 550 25.07 -10.40 -12.54
CA TRP A 550 25.60 -9.09 -12.92
C TRP A 550 26.75 -9.22 -13.93
N ASP A 551 27.69 -10.12 -13.67
CA ASP A 551 28.85 -10.35 -14.54
C ASP A 551 28.41 -10.87 -15.91
N ALA A 552 27.45 -11.80 -15.96
CA ALA A 552 26.89 -12.32 -17.20
C ALA A 552 26.20 -11.23 -18.03
N VAL A 553 25.33 -10.41 -17.40
CA VAL A 553 24.63 -9.32 -18.09
C VAL A 553 25.61 -8.26 -18.60
N ASN A 554 26.57 -7.85 -17.78
CA ASN A 554 27.60 -6.88 -18.20
C ASN A 554 28.45 -7.42 -19.37
N ALA A 555 28.80 -8.71 -19.36
CA ALA A 555 29.55 -9.34 -20.45
C ALA A 555 28.74 -9.39 -21.76
N MET A 556 27.45 -9.74 -21.69
CA MET A 556 26.56 -9.76 -22.85
C MET A 556 26.33 -8.35 -23.41
N ASN A 557 26.09 -7.35 -22.56
CA ASN A 557 25.99 -5.94 -22.96
C ASN A 557 27.24 -5.48 -23.72
N ALA A 558 28.43 -5.82 -23.22
CA ALA A 558 29.69 -5.46 -23.89
C ALA A 558 29.85 -6.13 -25.26
N VAL A 559 29.42 -7.39 -25.42
CA VAL A 559 29.41 -8.08 -26.72
C VAL A 559 28.46 -7.40 -27.69
N PHE A 560 27.24 -7.07 -27.27
CA PHE A 560 26.28 -6.34 -28.09
C PHE A 560 26.86 -5.00 -28.58
N LEU A 561 27.33 -4.14 -27.66
CA LEU A 561 27.89 -2.83 -28.00
C LEU A 561 29.02 -2.95 -29.02
N LYS A 562 29.98 -3.87 -28.77
CA LYS A 562 31.11 -4.11 -29.68
C LYS A 562 30.64 -4.60 -31.05
N THR A 563 29.67 -5.50 -31.10
CA THR A 563 29.13 -6.07 -32.34
C THR A 563 28.51 -4.97 -33.20
N ILE A 564 27.63 -4.14 -32.63
CA ILE A 564 26.97 -3.08 -33.40
C ILE A 564 27.96 -1.98 -33.81
N ARG A 565 28.87 -1.56 -32.92
CA ARG A 565 29.88 -0.54 -33.26
C ARG A 565 30.83 -0.97 -34.38
N SER A 566 30.94 -2.27 -34.66
CA SER A 566 31.81 -2.82 -35.70
C SER A 566 31.07 -3.30 -36.97
N SER A 567 29.74 -3.25 -37.03
CA SER A 567 28.94 -3.80 -38.14
C SER A 567 28.79 -2.89 -39.37
N GLY A 568 29.46 -1.73 -39.39
CA GLY A 568 29.50 -0.84 -40.56
C GLY A 568 28.22 0.00 -40.77
N GLY A 569 28.17 0.78 -41.86
CA GLY A 569 27.07 1.72 -42.13
C GLY A 569 26.89 2.77 -41.04
N ASN A 570 25.64 3.10 -40.71
CA ASN A 570 25.28 4.04 -39.64
C ASN A 570 25.44 3.41 -38.24
N ASN A 571 25.66 2.11 -38.11
CA ASN A 571 25.70 1.41 -36.81
C ASN A 571 26.82 1.89 -35.88
N SER A 572 27.93 2.41 -36.44
CA SER A 572 28.99 3.02 -35.65
C SER A 572 28.54 4.27 -34.86
N LYS A 573 27.41 4.87 -35.25
CA LYS A 573 26.78 6.03 -34.61
C LYS A 573 25.34 5.76 -34.16
N ARG A 574 24.86 4.52 -34.26
CA ARG A 574 23.50 4.17 -33.84
C ARG A 574 23.37 4.31 -32.32
N HIS A 575 22.25 4.82 -31.85
CA HIS A 575 21.98 4.86 -30.42
C HIS A 575 21.63 3.46 -29.92
N LEU A 576 22.24 3.04 -28.81
CA LEU A 576 22.12 1.69 -28.28
C LEU A 576 21.62 1.71 -26.84
N MET A 577 20.59 0.94 -26.55
CA MET A 577 20.07 0.71 -25.22
C MET A 577 20.64 -0.59 -24.64
N ILE A 578 21.05 -0.56 -23.37
CA ILE A 578 21.48 -1.75 -22.63
C ILE A 578 20.84 -1.77 -21.23
N PRO A 579 20.30 -2.92 -20.78
CA PRO A 579 19.67 -3.02 -19.48
C PRO A 579 20.68 -3.36 -18.37
N PRO A 580 20.43 -2.96 -17.11
CA PRO A 580 20.98 -3.65 -15.96
C PRO A 580 20.36 -5.05 -15.84
N TYR A 581 20.75 -5.82 -14.82
CA TYR A 581 20.16 -7.13 -14.56
C TYR A 581 18.63 -7.07 -14.48
N ALA A 582 17.94 -7.97 -15.20
CA ALA A 582 16.48 -8.02 -15.34
C ALA A 582 15.81 -6.72 -15.83
N ALA A 583 16.57 -5.77 -16.41
CA ALA A 583 16.15 -4.37 -16.62
C ALA A 583 15.57 -3.68 -15.37
N ALA A 584 15.83 -4.24 -14.18
CA ALA A 584 15.02 -3.96 -13.01
C ALA A 584 15.33 -2.59 -12.40
N CYS A 585 14.28 -1.89 -11.98
CA CYS A 585 14.39 -0.71 -11.13
C CYS A 585 14.62 -1.11 -9.67
N ASN A 586 15.86 -1.48 -9.33
CA ASN A 586 16.27 -1.70 -7.95
C ASN A 586 17.76 -1.41 -7.74
N GLU A 587 18.15 -1.23 -6.48
CA GLU A 587 19.52 -0.80 -6.13
C GLU A 587 20.59 -1.86 -6.43
N ASN A 588 20.27 -3.15 -6.29
CA ASN A 588 21.22 -4.24 -6.57
C ASN A 588 21.62 -4.25 -8.05
N ALA A 589 20.64 -4.20 -8.95
CA ALA A 589 20.86 -4.17 -10.39
C ALA A 589 21.60 -2.89 -10.80
N PHE A 590 21.21 -1.73 -10.26
CA PHE A 590 21.83 -0.44 -10.58
C PHE A 590 23.27 -0.32 -10.11
N LYS A 591 23.57 -0.76 -8.88
CA LYS A 591 24.92 -0.67 -8.29
C LYS A 591 25.95 -1.49 -9.06
N ASN A 592 25.53 -2.64 -9.59
CA ASN A 592 26.42 -3.59 -10.26
C ASN A 592 26.37 -3.47 -11.80
N TYR A 593 25.62 -2.51 -12.32
CA TYR A 593 25.54 -2.22 -13.74
C TYR A 593 26.75 -1.41 -14.25
N ILE A 594 27.43 -1.93 -15.27
CA ILE A 594 28.54 -1.26 -15.95
C ILE A 594 28.02 -0.50 -17.17
N PHE A 595 28.17 0.83 -17.15
CA PHE A 595 27.88 1.71 -18.27
C PHE A 595 29.19 2.18 -18.92
N PRO A 596 29.30 2.23 -20.26
CA PRO A 596 30.51 2.69 -20.94
C PRO A 596 30.69 4.21 -20.81
N GLU A 597 31.82 4.68 -20.27
CA GLU A 597 32.08 6.11 -20.06
C GLU A 597 32.42 6.89 -21.34
N ASP A 598 32.92 6.21 -22.39
CA ASP A 598 33.45 6.83 -23.61
C ASP A 598 32.51 6.75 -24.83
N ASP A 599 31.24 6.36 -24.66
CA ASP A 599 30.26 6.26 -25.75
C ASP A 599 29.02 7.12 -25.47
N ASP A 600 28.95 8.29 -26.10
CA ASP A 600 27.89 9.28 -25.90
C ASP A 600 26.55 8.88 -26.55
N LYS A 601 26.50 7.72 -27.21
CA LYS A 601 25.34 7.19 -27.95
C LYS A 601 24.82 5.89 -27.32
N VAL A 602 25.16 5.62 -26.07
CA VAL A 602 24.57 4.54 -25.27
C VAL A 602 23.51 5.10 -24.33
N ILE A 603 22.46 4.33 -24.05
CA ILE A 603 21.31 4.66 -23.22
C ILE A 603 21.09 3.50 -22.24
N ALA A 604 20.81 3.79 -20.98
CA ALA A 604 20.36 2.77 -20.03
C ALA A 604 18.88 2.40 -20.30
N SER A 605 18.58 1.10 -20.42
CA SER A 605 17.21 0.59 -20.52
C SER A 605 16.71 0.12 -19.16
N VAL A 606 15.59 0.66 -18.66
CA VAL A 606 15.00 0.25 -17.38
C VAL A 606 13.51 -0.01 -17.56
N HIS A 607 13.01 -1.06 -16.92
CA HIS A 607 11.59 -1.40 -16.87
C HIS A 607 11.06 -1.17 -15.46
N ALA A 608 9.95 -0.43 -15.35
CA ALA A 608 9.46 0.02 -14.05
C ALA A 608 7.94 0.26 -14.06
N TYR A 609 7.19 -0.83 -13.95
CA TYR A 609 5.77 -0.82 -13.66
C TYR A 609 5.54 -0.47 -12.20
N GLN A 610 5.64 0.83 -11.90
CA GLN A 610 5.63 1.35 -10.53
C GLN A 610 4.45 2.31 -10.30
N PRO A 611 3.84 2.30 -9.12
CA PRO A 611 4.10 1.37 -8.02
C PRO A 611 3.56 -0.02 -8.38
N TYR A 612 4.35 -1.07 -8.12
CA TYR A 612 4.12 -2.43 -8.63
C TYR A 612 2.71 -2.90 -8.32
N ASN A 613 2.27 -2.64 -7.10
CA ASN A 613 0.96 -2.94 -6.55
C ASN A 613 -0.20 -2.32 -7.33
N PHE A 614 -0.09 -1.05 -7.74
CA PHE A 614 -1.11 -0.44 -8.58
C PHE A 614 -1.02 -0.95 -10.02
N ALA A 615 0.20 -0.97 -10.54
CA ALA A 615 0.49 -0.94 -11.96
C ALA A 615 0.51 -2.35 -12.60
N LEU A 616 1.06 -3.37 -11.94
CA LEU A 616 1.33 -4.68 -12.53
C LEU A 616 0.96 -5.88 -11.64
N ASN A 617 0.93 -5.72 -10.32
CA ASN A 617 0.66 -6.83 -9.41
C ASN A 617 -0.75 -7.40 -9.64
N ASN A 618 -0.87 -8.66 -10.03
CA ASN A 618 -2.17 -9.36 -10.10
C ASN A 618 -2.47 -10.18 -8.83
N GLY A 619 -1.59 -10.10 -7.82
CA GLY A 619 -1.69 -10.77 -6.53
C GLY A 619 -2.00 -9.82 -5.37
N GLU A 620 -1.59 -10.17 -4.15
CA GLU A 620 -2.04 -9.54 -2.89
C GLU A 620 -1.88 -8.06 -2.72
N GLY A 621 -0.79 -7.54 -3.22
CA GLY A 621 -0.55 -6.11 -3.15
C GLY A 621 -1.32 -5.35 -4.22
N ALA A 622 -2.07 -6.01 -5.12
CA ALA A 622 -2.83 -5.35 -6.17
C ALA A 622 -3.75 -4.28 -5.58
N VAL A 623 -3.59 -3.05 -6.04
CA VAL A 623 -4.50 -1.95 -5.73
C VAL A 623 -5.03 -1.36 -7.03
N ASP A 624 -6.28 -0.93 -7.01
CA ASP A 624 -6.94 -0.23 -8.11
C ASP A 624 -6.93 1.30 -7.92
N LYS A 625 -6.38 1.79 -6.80
CA LYS A 625 -6.25 3.22 -6.50
C LYS A 625 -4.79 3.67 -6.50
N PHE A 626 -4.53 4.80 -7.13
CA PHE A 626 -3.25 5.49 -7.04
C PHE A 626 -3.28 6.44 -5.84
N ASP A 627 -3.06 5.84 -4.67
CA ASP A 627 -3.09 6.51 -3.37
C ASP A 627 -1.70 7.05 -2.96
N SER A 628 -1.60 7.57 -1.74
CA SER A 628 -0.37 8.10 -1.17
C SER A 628 0.76 7.06 -1.13
N LYS A 629 0.45 5.80 -0.80
CA LYS A 629 1.44 4.72 -0.72
C LYS A 629 1.98 4.40 -2.11
N GLY A 630 1.11 4.25 -3.09
CA GLY A 630 1.50 4.04 -4.48
C GLY A 630 2.32 5.20 -5.03
N LYS A 631 1.93 6.44 -4.75
CA LYS A 631 2.68 7.64 -5.14
C LYS A 631 4.10 7.65 -4.54
N ASN A 632 4.25 7.28 -3.27
CA ASN A 632 5.55 7.26 -2.59
C ASN A 632 6.48 6.17 -3.14
N GLU A 633 5.94 4.97 -3.40
CA GLU A 633 6.71 3.89 -4.02
C GLU A 633 7.18 4.31 -5.41
N LEU A 634 6.33 4.96 -6.21
CA LEU A 634 6.71 5.52 -7.49
C LEU A 634 7.81 6.59 -7.34
N ASP A 635 7.65 7.56 -6.43
CA ASP A 635 8.66 8.61 -6.17
C ASP A 635 10.01 8.01 -5.73
N TRP A 636 10.01 6.96 -4.89
CA TRP A 636 11.23 6.26 -4.48
C TRP A 636 11.94 5.60 -5.68
N ASN A 637 11.19 4.87 -6.50
CA ASN A 637 11.71 4.23 -7.71
C ASN A 637 12.32 5.28 -8.67
N LEU A 638 11.63 6.40 -8.88
CA LEU A 638 12.14 7.52 -9.68
C LEU A 638 13.39 8.15 -9.06
N GLY A 639 13.44 8.25 -7.74
CA GLY A 639 14.60 8.75 -6.99
C GLY A 639 15.86 7.90 -7.22
N ILE A 640 15.75 6.58 -7.13
CA ILE A 640 16.90 5.68 -7.37
C ILE A 640 17.35 5.70 -8.84
N MET A 641 16.42 5.82 -9.80
CA MET A 641 16.76 6.01 -11.22
C MET A 641 17.50 7.33 -11.45
N LYS A 642 17.00 8.43 -10.89
CA LYS A 642 17.61 9.76 -11.00
C LYS A 642 19.05 9.74 -10.47
N LYS A 643 19.24 9.18 -9.28
CA LYS A 643 20.55 9.04 -8.61
C LYS A 643 21.52 8.19 -9.42
N ARG A 644 21.04 7.09 -10.03
CA ARG A 644 21.90 6.19 -10.79
C ARG A 644 22.28 6.75 -12.16
N PHE A 645 21.33 7.38 -12.85
CA PHE A 645 21.51 7.73 -14.27
C PHE A 645 21.60 9.24 -14.48
N VAL A 646 20.51 9.96 -14.20
CA VAL A 646 20.38 11.39 -14.53
C VAL A 646 21.47 12.23 -13.85
N ASP A 647 21.69 12.02 -12.55
CA ASP A 647 22.68 12.77 -11.76
C ASP A 647 24.13 12.42 -12.14
N GLN A 648 24.33 11.26 -12.76
CA GLN A 648 25.62 10.84 -13.31
C GLN A 648 25.80 11.26 -14.78
N GLY A 649 24.82 11.98 -15.35
CA GLY A 649 24.84 12.40 -16.74
C GLY A 649 24.58 11.28 -17.75
N ILE A 650 24.13 10.11 -17.30
CA ILE A 650 23.83 8.95 -18.14
C ILE A 650 22.39 9.09 -18.69
N PRO A 651 22.19 9.06 -20.01
CA PRO A 651 20.85 9.06 -20.60
C PRO A 651 20.16 7.70 -20.35
N MET A 652 18.86 7.75 -20.05
CA MET A 652 18.04 6.59 -19.75
C MET A 652 16.69 6.71 -20.46
N ILE A 653 16.14 5.57 -20.88
CA ILE A 653 14.75 5.42 -21.32
C ILE A 653 14.08 4.36 -20.44
N LEU A 654 12.87 4.66 -19.98
CA LEU A 654 11.98 3.68 -19.39
C LEU A 654 11.31 2.87 -20.52
N GLY A 655 11.95 1.76 -20.90
CA GLY A 655 11.57 0.93 -22.05
C GLY A 655 10.21 0.25 -21.89
N GLU A 656 9.81 0.01 -20.64
CA GLU A 656 8.51 -0.56 -20.29
C GLU A 656 7.98 0.03 -18.98
N TYR A 657 6.71 0.41 -19.02
CA TYR A 657 5.87 0.69 -17.87
C TYR A 657 4.40 0.63 -18.32
N GLY A 658 3.46 0.61 -17.40
CA GLY A 658 2.04 0.64 -17.70
C GLY A 658 1.25 0.40 -16.41
N ALA A 659 -0.04 0.67 -16.43
CA ALA A 659 -0.95 0.23 -15.37
C ALA A 659 -2.11 -0.56 -15.98
N MET A 660 -2.28 -1.80 -15.53
CA MET A 660 -3.34 -2.69 -16.02
C MET A 660 -4.71 -2.07 -15.76
N ASN A 661 -5.65 -2.25 -16.69
CA ASN A 661 -7.03 -1.87 -16.46
C ASN A 661 -7.62 -2.72 -15.33
N ARG A 662 -8.13 -2.05 -14.29
CA ARG A 662 -8.92 -2.64 -13.21
C ARG A 662 -10.26 -1.93 -13.07
N ASP A 663 -10.77 -1.46 -14.20
CA ASP A 663 -11.97 -0.61 -14.30
C ASP A 663 -11.83 0.69 -13.48
N ASN A 664 -10.61 1.23 -13.50
CA ASN A 664 -10.12 2.32 -12.66
C ASN A 664 -9.50 3.45 -13.49
N ASP A 665 -10.08 3.77 -14.64
CA ASP A 665 -9.53 4.70 -15.64
C ASP A 665 -9.16 6.07 -15.08
N GLU A 666 -9.94 6.60 -14.13
CA GLU A 666 -9.65 7.89 -13.50
C GLU A 666 -8.35 7.84 -12.68
N GLU A 667 -8.15 6.76 -11.91
CA GLU A 667 -6.93 6.55 -11.12
C GLU A 667 -5.73 6.26 -12.02
N ARG A 668 -5.91 5.51 -13.12
CA ARG A 668 -4.84 5.28 -14.12
C ARG A 668 -4.47 6.56 -14.85
N ALA A 669 -5.43 7.41 -15.19
CA ALA A 669 -5.15 8.71 -15.81
C ALA A 669 -4.38 9.63 -14.84
N LYS A 670 -4.79 9.69 -13.57
CA LYS A 670 -4.08 10.43 -12.51
C LYS A 670 -2.64 9.95 -12.32
N TRP A 671 -2.45 8.63 -12.22
CA TRP A 671 -1.13 8.02 -12.14
C TRP A 671 -0.28 8.29 -13.39
N ALA A 672 -0.85 8.15 -14.58
CA ALA A 672 -0.15 8.34 -15.85
C ALA A 672 0.31 9.80 -16.02
N GLU A 673 -0.52 10.78 -15.65
CA GLU A 673 -0.14 12.21 -15.65
C GLU A 673 1.02 12.42 -14.68
N TYR A 674 0.89 11.92 -13.45
CA TYR A 674 1.90 12.09 -12.40
C TYR A 674 3.25 11.47 -12.77
N TYR A 675 3.26 10.21 -13.22
CA TYR A 675 4.48 9.53 -13.66
C TYR A 675 5.12 10.32 -14.81
N MET A 676 4.34 10.71 -15.82
CA MET A 676 4.82 11.46 -16.98
C MET A 676 5.42 12.81 -16.59
N GLU A 677 4.77 13.57 -15.71
CA GLU A 677 5.30 14.86 -15.20
C GLU A 677 6.68 14.67 -14.54
N LYS A 678 6.81 13.63 -13.71
CA LYS A 678 8.06 13.38 -12.98
C LYS A 678 9.21 12.97 -13.90
N VAL A 679 8.99 12.04 -14.82
CA VAL A 679 10.06 11.61 -15.74
C VAL A 679 10.39 12.73 -16.74
N THR A 680 9.40 13.53 -17.15
CA THR A 680 9.60 14.73 -17.97
C THR A 680 10.49 15.75 -17.27
N ALA A 681 10.25 16.02 -15.99
CA ALA A 681 11.07 16.94 -15.21
C ALA A 681 12.54 16.48 -15.09
N MET A 682 12.80 15.17 -15.19
CA MET A 682 14.13 14.59 -15.17
C MET A 682 14.76 14.39 -16.57
N GLY A 683 14.02 14.71 -17.65
CA GLY A 683 14.46 14.52 -19.03
C GLY A 683 14.52 13.05 -19.46
N VAL A 684 13.67 12.19 -18.88
CA VAL A 684 13.60 10.74 -19.13
C VAL A 684 12.32 10.43 -19.92
N PRO A 685 12.42 9.87 -21.14
CA PRO A 685 11.26 9.33 -21.86
C PRO A 685 10.81 7.98 -21.29
N GLN A 686 9.52 7.68 -21.43
CA GLN A 686 8.94 6.38 -21.07
C GLN A 686 8.02 5.82 -22.16
N VAL A 687 7.95 4.49 -22.25
CA VAL A 687 7.26 3.76 -23.32
C VAL A 687 6.24 2.79 -22.73
N TRP A 688 4.95 3.06 -22.97
CA TRP A 688 3.84 2.27 -22.41
C TRP A 688 3.87 0.84 -22.95
N TRP A 689 3.70 -0.16 -22.09
CA TRP A 689 3.50 -1.55 -22.50
C TRP A 689 2.05 -1.77 -22.90
N ASP A 690 1.76 -2.04 -24.17
CA ASP A 690 0.41 -2.35 -24.64
C ASP A 690 0.43 -3.74 -25.27
N ASN A 691 -0.18 -4.70 -24.60
CA ASN A 691 -0.26 -6.08 -25.07
C ASN A 691 -1.57 -6.41 -25.81
N GLY A 692 -2.41 -5.41 -26.09
CA GLY A 692 -3.69 -5.58 -26.78
C GLY A 692 -4.78 -6.28 -25.96
N ILE A 693 -4.57 -6.48 -24.65
CA ILE A 693 -5.55 -7.13 -23.76
C ILE A 693 -6.36 -6.06 -23.02
N PHE A 694 -7.69 -6.15 -23.13
CA PHE A 694 -8.64 -5.22 -22.49
C PHE A 694 -9.58 -5.91 -21.48
N GLU A 695 -9.82 -7.20 -21.64
CA GLU A 695 -10.83 -7.99 -20.92
C GLU A 695 -10.20 -9.31 -20.43
N GLY A 696 -10.81 -9.94 -19.42
CA GLY A 696 -10.33 -11.18 -18.80
C GLY A 696 -9.32 -10.97 -17.67
N GLU A 697 -8.96 -12.04 -16.96
CA GLU A 697 -7.96 -12.00 -15.87
C GLU A 697 -6.53 -11.87 -16.42
N GLY A 698 -5.67 -11.17 -15.69
CA GLY A 698 -4.25 -10.98 -16.04
C GLY A 698 -3.91 -9.56 -16.51
N GLU A 699 -2.84 -9.45 -17.30
CA GLU A 699 -2.19 -8.18 -17.61
C GLU A 699 -2.96 -7.31 -18.63
N ARG A 700 -4.04 -6.64 -18.22
CA ARG A 700 -4.90 -5.83 -19.11
C ARG A 700 -4.30 -4.46 -19.48
N PHE A 701 -3.17 -4.44 -20.17
CA PHE A 701 -2.44 -3.20 -20.48
C PHE A 701 -2.86 -2.49 -21.77
N GLY A 702 -3.79 -3.05 -22.54
CA GLY A 702 -4.25 -2.45 -23.78
C GLY A 702 -4.75 -1.02 -23.57
N ILE A 703 -4.29 -0.08 -24.40
CA ILE A 703 -4.85 1.28 -24.48
C ILE A 703 -5.34 1.61 -25.90
N PHE A 704 -4.89 0.85 -26.89
CA PHE A 704 -5.25 1.00 -28.29
C PHE A 704 -5.86 -0.28 -28.89
N ASP A 705 -7.14 -0.22 -29.27
CA ASP A 705 -7.81 -1.29 -30.00
C ASP A 705 -7.27 -1.35 -31.42
N ARG A 706 -6.41 -2.33 -31.65
CA ARG A 706 -5.70 -2.56 -32.91
C ARG A 706 -6.64 -2.99 -34.05
N SER A 707 -7.76 -3.63 -33.74
CA SER A 707 -8.70 -4.13 -34.75
C SER A 707 -9.60 -3.02 -35.30
N ASN A 708 -10.02 -2.11 -34.42
CA ASN A 708 -10.92 -1.00 -34.79
C ASN A 708 -10.18 0.34 -34.98
N LEU A 709 -8.86 0.38 -34.71
CA LEU A 709 -8.01 1.56 -34.76
C LEU A 709 -8.54 2.69 -33.84
N LYS A 710 -8.84 2.33 -32.59
CA LYS A 710 -9.42 3.25 -31.60
C LYS A 710 -8.62 3.34 -30.30
N ILE A 711 -8.53 4.55 -29.75
CA ILE A 711 -8.05 4.75 -28.38
C ILE A 711 -9.18 4.39 -27.42
N VAL A 712 -8.96 3.34 -26.62
CA VAL A 712 -9.97 2.81 -25.68
C VAL A 712 -10.03 3.66 -24.42
N TYR A 713 -8.88 4.12 -23.93
CA TYR A 713 -8.77 4.91 -22.70
C TYR A 713 -8.25 6.33 -23.00
N PRO A 714 -9.09 7.23 -23.57
CA PRO A 714 -8.66 8.57 -23.98
C PRO A 714 -8.19 9.44 -22.80
N GLY A 715 -8.69 9.20 -21.59
CA GLY A 715 -8.23 9.89 -20.38
C GLY A 715 -6.75 9.62 -20.06
N ILE A 716 -6.27 8.41 -20.30
CA ILE A 716 -4.85 8.05 -20.11
C ILE A 716 -4.00 8.75 -21.17
N VAL A 717 -4.39 8.72 -22.44
CA VAL A 717 -3.63 9.42 -23.51
C VAL A 717 -3.58 10.93 -23.27
N ALA A 718 -4.68 11.53 -22.82
CA ALA A 718 -4.71 12.93 -22.43
C ALA A 718 -3.75 13.23 -21.27
N ALA A 719 -3.72 12.36 -20.25
CA ALA A 719 -2.81 12.46 -19.12
C ALA A 719 -1.33 12.38 -19.54
N LEU A 720 -0.98 11.51 -20.48
CA LEU A 720 0.37 11.42 -21.05
C LEU A 720 0.75 12.70 -21.82
N GLN A 721 -0.14 13.22 -22.67
CA GLN A 721 0.09 14.48 -23.39
C GLN A 721 0.31 15.64 -22.41
N LYS A 722 -0.58 15.77 -21.43
CA LYS A 722 -0.55 16.83 -20.43
C LYS A 722 0.70 16.75 -19.56
N GLY A 723 1.00 15.57 -18.98
CA GLY A 723 2.16 15.40 -18.12
C GLY A 723 3.48 15.61 -18.86
N ARG A 724 3.51 15.40 -20.17
CA ARG A 724 4.69 15.69 -21.01
C ARG A 724 4.88 17.19 -21.29
N GLY A 725 3.87 18.01 -21.00
CA GLY A 725 3.83 19.44 -21.31
C GLY A 725 3.32 19.77 -22.71
N LEU A 726 2.55 18.87 -23.33
CA LEU A 726 1.95 19.05 -24.66
C LEU A 726 0.48 19.52 -24.54
N GLU A 727 -0.03 20.14 -25.60
CA GLU A 727 -1.47 20.37 -25.70
C GLU A 727 -2.22 19.05 -25.76
N VAL A 728 -3.29 18.95 -24.96
CA VAL A 728 -4.16 17.77 -24.94
C VAL A 728 -5.02 17.77 -26.19
N ASN A 729 -4.80 16.76 -27.03
CA ASN A 729 -5.55 16.51 -28.27
C ASN A 729 -5.63 15.00 -28.49
N VAL A 730 -6.72 14.40 -28.01
CA VAL A 730 -6.99 12.96 -28.19
C VAL A 730 -7.95 12.77 -29.35
N VAL A 731 -7.51 11.99 -30.33
CA VAL A 731 -8.25 11.71 -31.57
C VAL A 731 -8.43 10.20 -31.74
N HIS A 732 -9.42 9.80 -32.54
CA HIS A 732 -9.80 8.40 -32.74
C HIS A 732 -10.24 7.68 -31.45
N ALA A 733 -10.82 8.41 -30.49
CA ALA A 733 -11.38 7.81 -29.27
C ALA A 733 -12.55 6.86 -29.60
N ALA A 734 -12.66 5.76 -28.86
CA ALA A 734 -13.85 4.92 -28.84
C ALA A 734 -15.05 5.74 -28.32
N GLU A 735 -16.26 5.44 -28.83
CA GLU A 735 -17.48 6.12 -28.36
C GLU A 735 -17.69 5.83 -26.86
N ALA A 736 -17.97 6.88 -26.07
CA ALA A 736 -18.19 6.75 -24.64
C ALA A 736 -19.36 5.79 -24.38
N LYS A 737 -19.15 4.74 -23.59
CA LYS A 737 -20.26 3.92 -23.07
C LYS A 737 -21.23 4.86 -22.34
N PRO A 738 -22.55 4.83 -22.64
CA PRO A 738 -23.49 5.76 -22.04
C PRO A 738 -23.51 5.62 -20.52
N LYS A 739 -23.43 6.76 -19.81
CA LYS A 739 -23.76 6.85 -18.38
C LYS A 739 -25.23 6.43 -18.20
N PRO A 740 -25.59 5.55 -17.25
CA PRO A 740 -26.99 5.35 -16.92
C PRO A 740 -27.51 6.60 -16.21
N GLU A 741 -28.34 7.39 -16.89
CA GLU A 741 -29.17 8.42 -16.27
C GLU A 741 -30.47 7.83 -15.71
N PRO A 742 -31.01 8.41 -14.62
CA PRO A 742 -32.15 7.86 -13.91
C PRO A 742 -33.45 8.22 -14.64
N THR A 743 -34.20 7.24 -15.13
CA THR A 743 -35.61 7.47 -15.51
C THR A 743 -36.53 6.29 -15.23
N GLU A 744 -37.69 6.70 -14.73
CA GLU A 744 -38.90 6.03 -14.29
C GLU A 744 -39.33 4.76 -15.02
N ALA A 745 -39.89 3.86 -14.21
CA ALA A 745 -40.67 2.71 -14.61
C ALA A 745 -41.78 3.10 -15.60
N THR A 746 -41.73 2.52 -16.80
CA THR A 746 -42.95 2.22 -17.56
C THR A 746 -42.90 0.81 -18.14
N THR A 747 -44.02 0.16 -17.95
CA THR A 747 -44.37 -1.24 -18.16
C THR A 747 -44.58 -1.63 -19.63
N GLU A 748 -44.23 -2.89 -19.89
CA GLU A 748 -44.90 -3.87 -20.77
C GLU A 748 -44.53 -4.02 -22.27
N VAL A 749 -43.91 -5.19 -22.56
CA VAL A 749 -44.46 -6.34 -23.32
C VAL A 749 -44.05 -6.55 -24.80
N THR A 750 -43.33 -7.67 -24.99
CA THR A 750 -43.25 -8.63 -26.14
C THR A 750 -42.48 -8.22 -27.41
N THR A 751 -41.69 -9.06 -28.09
CA THR A 751 -41.66 -10.54 -28.21
C THR A 751 -40.34 -11.03 -28.86
N GLU A 752 -39.87 -12.19 -28.40
CA GLU A 752 -39.23 -13.31 -29.12
C GLU A 752 -37.88 -13.16 -29.87
N ALA A 753 -36.84 -13.65 -29.18
CA ALA A 753 -36.00 -14.82 -29.52
C ALA A 753 -35.09 -14.81 -30.76
N ALA A 754 -33.77 -14.84 -30.48
CA ALA A 754 -32.83 -15.75 -31.13
C ALA A 754 -31.70 -16.11 -30.15
N GLU A 755 -31.64 -17.38 -29.76
CA GLU A 755 -30.55 -18.00 -28.99
C GLU A 755 -29.21 -17.91 -29.76
N SER A 756 -28.13 -17.61 -29.06
CA SER A 756 -26.82 -18.21 -29.35
C SER A 756 -25.92 -18.19 -28.11
N THR A 757 -26.02 -19.27 -27.34
CA THR A 757 -24.95 -19.92 -26.56
C THR A 757 -23.76 -19.06 -26.13
N GLU A 758 -23.79 -18.63 -24.86
CA GLU A 758 -22.57 -18.40 -24.09
C GLU A 758 -21.77 -19.71 -24.02
N THR A 759 -20.57 -19.72 -24.60
CA THR A 759 -19.53 -20.66 -24.22
C THR A 759 -18.62 -19.96 -23.23
N THR A 760 -18.75 -20.35 -21.97
CA THR A 760 -17.78 -20.14 -20.90
C THR A 760 -16.38 -20.54 -21.39
N VAL A 761 -15.39 -19.65 -21.25
CA VAL A 761 -13.97 -20.04 -21.43
C VAL A 761 -13.43 -20.36 -20.03
N PRO A 762 -13.07 -21.62 -19.75
CA PRO A 762 -12.47 -22.01 -18.46
C PRO A 762 -11.04 -21.48 -18.35
N ILE A 763 -10.64 -21.06 -17.14
CA ILE A 763 -9.24 -20.77 -16.81
C ILE A 763 -8.41 -22.03 -17.06
N ASN A 764 -7.34 -21.91 -17.86
CA ASN A 764 -6.38 -23.00 -18.08
C ASN A 764 -5.24 -22.84 -17.04
N PRO A 765 -4.77 -23.92 -16.38
CA PRO A 765 -3.84 -23.84 -15.27
C PRO A 765 -2.46 -23.37 -15.76
N SER A 766 -2.00 -22.22 -15.25
CA SER A 766 -0.60 -21.83 -15.27
C SER A 766 0.20 -22.78 -14.37
N THR A 767 1.32 -23.31 -14.83
CA THR A 767 2.10 -24.37 -14.15
C THR A 767 3.00 -23.87 -13.01
N GLY A 768 2.86 -22.63 -12.55
CA GLY A 768 3.69 -22.06 -11.49
C GLY A 768 2.88 -21.52 -10.32
N ILE A 769 3.13 -22.03 -9.11
CA ILE A 769 2.66 -21.43 -7.84
C ILE A 769 3.50 -20.20 -7.46
N ARG A 770 2.85 -19.11 -7.05
CA ARG A 770 3.55 -17.92 -6.55
C ARG A 770 4.31 -18.27 -5.27
N ASP A 771 5.58 -17.91 -5.22
CA ASP A 771 6.40 -18.04 -4.02
C ASP A 771 6.15 -16.86 -3.08
N ILE A 772 4.97 -16.87 -2.46
CA ILE A 772 4.49 -15.81 -1.58
C ILE A 772 4.40 -16.33 -0.15
N SER A 773 4.62 -15.47 0.85
CA SER A 773 4.45 -15.87 2.25
C SER A 773 2.96 -15.90 2.59
N SER A 774 2.55 -16.73 3.54
CA SER A 774 1.17 -16.77 4.02
C SER A 774 0.68 -15.44 4.57
N LYS A 775 1.57 -14.62 5.13
CA LYS A 775 1.23 -13.26 5.60
C LYS A 775 0.91 -12.31 4.45
N GLU A 776 1.52 -12.58 3.30
CA GLU A 776 1.26 -11.92 2.02
C GLU A 776 0.30 -12.73 1.12
N LEU A 777 -0.37 -13.80 1.59
CA LEU A 777 -1.48 -14.46 0.87
C LEU A 777 -2.86 -14.22 1.53
N ILE A 778 -2.87 -13.85 2.82
CA ILE A 778 -4.12 -13.60 3.55
C ILE A 778 -4.68 -12.18 3.40
N LYS A 779 -3.96 -11.18 2.84
CA LYS A 779 -4.53 -9.85 2.54
C LYS A 779 -5.32 -9.82 1.22
N GLU A 780 -5.16 -10.81 0.32
CA GLU A 780 -5.94 -11.08 -0.91
C GLU A 780 -7.33 -11.56 -0.52
N MET A 781 -7.44 -12.19 0.64
CA MET A 781 -8.69 -12.65 1.19
C MET A 781 -9.53 -11.46 1.65
N LYS A 782 -10.71 -11.30 1.02
CA LYS A 782 -11.77 -10.40 1.49
C LYS A 782 -12.37 -11.05 2.74
N PHE A 783 -13.42 -11.84 2.56
CA PHE A 783 -13.99 -12.70 3.59
C PHE A 783 -14.54 -13.96 2.92
N GLY A 784 -14.67 -15.01 3.71
CA GLY A 784 -14.94 -16.33 3.18
C GLY A 784 -16.30 -16.90 3.53
N TRP A 785 -16.62 -18.00 2.86
CA TRP A 785 -17.82 -18.80 3.04
C TRP A 785 -17.46 -20.29 3.06
N ASN A 786 -17.97 -21.02 4.04
CA ASN A 786 -17.84 -22.48 4.12
C ASN A 786 -19.01 -23.13 3.37
N LEU A 787 -18.70 -24.14 2.56
CA LEU A 787 -19.67 -25.09 2.03
C LEU A 787 -20.05 -26.13 3.11
N GLY A 788 -20.59 -25.66 4.25
CA GLY A 788 -20.90 -26.52 5.39
C GLY A 788 -22.05 -27.49 5.13
N ASN A 789 -22.10 -28.58 5.89
CA ASN A 789 -23.09 -29.65 5.84
C ASN A 789 -23.30 -30.24 4.42
N THR A 790 -22.21 -30.40 3.68
CA THR A 790 -22.18 -30.82 2.27
C THR A 790 -21.17 -31.94 2.06
N LEU A 791 -19.92 -31.64 1.70
CA LEU A 791 -18.88 -32.68 1.52
C LEU A 791 -18.33 -33.18 2.86
N ASP A 792 -18.56 -32.44 3.92
CA ASP A 792 -18.34 -32.81 5.31
C ASP A 792 -19.43 -33.74 5.86
N ALA A 793 -20.60 -33.82 5.21
CA ALA A 793 -21.73 -34.57 5.72
C ALA A 793 -21.40 -36.07 5.87
N GLN A 794 -21.49 -36.57 7.11
CA GLN A 794 -21.18 -37.94 7.46
C GLN A 794 -22.48 -38.72 7.70
N CYS A 795 -22.74 -39.68 6.82
CA CYS A 795 -23.92 -40.55 6.84
C CYS A 795 -23.56 -42.03 6.63
N ILE A 796 -22.38 -42.46 7.11
CA ILE A 796 -21.86 -43.83 6.94
C ILE A 796 -22.86 -44.87 7.49
N ASP A 797 -23.57 -44.55 8.58
CA ASP A 797 -24.54 -45.45 9.19
C ASP A 797 -25.90 -45.48 8.45
N ASN A 798 -26.21 -44.44 7.66
CA ASN A 798 -27.52 -44.23 7.04
C ASN A 798 -27.52 -44.47 5.53
N LEU A 799 -26.35 -44.41 4.89
CA LEU A 799 -26.15 -44.60 3.46
C LEU A 799 -25.15 -45.71 3.19
N ASP A 800 -25.25 -46.31 2.01
CA ASP A 800 -24.32 -47.32 1.53
C ASP A 800 -23.31 -46.67 0.56
N TYR A 801 -22.19 -46.19 1.11
CA TYR A 801 -21.17 -45.50 0.33
C TYR A 801 -20.52 -46.41 -0.71
N GLU A 802 -20.52 -47.74 -0.53
CA GLU A 802 -20.01 -48.66 -1.56
C GLU A 802 -20.85 -48.60 -2.84
N LYS A 803 -22.17 -48.36 -2.71
CA LYS A 803 -23.06 -48.18 -3.86
C LYS A 803 -22.96 -46.79 -4.48
N ASP A 804 -22.90 -45.75 -3.65
CA ASP A 804 -22.78 -44.38 -4.11
C ASP A 804 -21.87 -43.57 -3.19
N GLN A 805 -20.64 -43.39 -3.66
CA GLN A 805 -19.57 -42.68 -2.97
C GLN A 805 -19.79 -41.18 -2.88
N THR A 806 -20.78 -40.63 -3.59
CA THR A 806 -21.06 -39.19 -3.62
C THR A 806 -22.41 -38.84 -3.00
N ALA A 807 -23.20 -39.84 -2.58
CA ALA A 807 -24.52 -39.61 -1.95
C ALA A 807 -24.43 -38.85 -0.62
N SER A 808 -23.27 -38.91 0.05
CA SER A 808 -22.98 -38.15 1.27
C SER A 808 -23.21 -36.65 1.11
N GLU A 809 -22.86 -36.07 -0.04
CA GLU A 809 -22.93 -34.63 -0.33
C GLU A 809 -24.29 -33.99 0.00
N THR A 810 -25.38 -34.76 -0.15
CA THR A 810 -26.76 -34.26 0.03
C THR A 810 -27.47 -34.86 1.25
N CYS A 811 -26.77 -35.69 2.04
CA CYS A 811 -27.41 -36.51 3.06
C CYS A 811 -27.90 -35.72 4.28
N TRP A 812 -27.33 -34.53 4.53
CA TRP A 812 -27.79 -33.58 5.56
C TRP A 812 -28.75 -32.51 5.02
N GLY A 813 -29.29 -32.71 3.81
CA GLY A 813 -30.41 -31.92 3.27
C GLY A 813 -30.01 -30.78 2.34
N ASN A 814 -28.72 -30.50 2.15
CA ASN A 814 -28.26 -29.55 1.15
C ASN A 814 -28.45 -30.09 -0.28
N PRO A 815 -28.73 -29.22 -1.26
CA PRO A 815 -28.71 -29.61 -2.66
C PRO A 815 -27.28 -29.94 -3.10
N LYS A 816 -27.15 -30.74 -4.16
CA LYS A 816 -25.86 -30.97 -4.81
C LYS A 816 -25.22 -29.64 -5.23
N THR A 817 -23.95 -29.45 -4.92
CA THR A 817 -23.22 -28.21 -5.18
C THR A 817 -23.06 -27.95 -6.68
N THR A 818 -23.23 -26.68 -7.06
CA THR A 818 -23.07 -26.20 -8.43
C THR A 818 -22.14 -24.99 -8.47
N GLU A 819 -21.55 -24.71 -9.63
CA GLU A 819 -20.69 -23.54 -9.84
C GLU A 819 -21.43 -22.21 -9.61
N ASP A 820 -22.71 -22.14 -9.99
CA ASP A 820 -23.53 -20.93 -9.82
C ASP A 820 -23.71 -20.51 -8.35
N MET A 821 -23.67 -21.48 -7.42
CA MET A 821 -23.67 -21.18 -5.99
C MET A 821 -22.47 -20.32 -5.59
N PHE A 822 -21.28 -20.63 -6.10
CA PHE A 822 -20.07 -19.86 -5.87
C PHE A 822 -20.11 -18.53 -6.60
N LYS A 823 -20.58 -18.49 -7.85
CA LYS A 823 -20.69 -17.24 -8.64
C LYS A 823 -21.53 -16.20 -7.93
N VAL A 824 -22.69 -16.59 -7.38
CA VAL A 824 -23.53 -15.65 -6.62
C VAL A 824 -22.82 -15.12 -5.37
N LEU A 825 -22.04 -15.95 -4.69
CA LEU A 825 -21.24 -15.51 -3.54
C LEU A 825 -20.09 -14.59 -3.98
N MET A 826 -19.42 -14.87 -5.10
CA MET A 826 -18.38 -14.02 -5.68
C MET A 826 -18.93 -12.67 -6.16
N ASP A 827 -20.13 -12.65 -6.75
CA ASP A 827 -20.86 -11.41 -7.07
C ASP A 827 -21.11 -10.55 -5.81
N ASN A 828 -21.22 -11.20 -4.64
CA ASN A 828 -21.32 -10.57 -3.33
C ASN A 828 -19.97 -10.36 -2.63
N GLN A 829 -18.87 -10.43 -3.38
CA GLN A 829 -17.50 -10.14 -2.95
C GLN A 829 -16.87 -11.18 -1.99
N PHE A 830 -17.48 -12.35 -1.80
CA PHE A 830 -16.79 -13.50 -1.19
C PHE A 830 -15.71 -14.00 -2.16
N ASN A 831 -14.49 -14.18 -1.69
CA ASN A 831 -13.40 -14.73 -2.53
C ASN A 831 -12.57 -15.80 -1.82
N VAL A 832 -13.01 -16.28 -0.66
CA VAL A 832 -12.43 -17.43 0.03
C VAL A 832 -13.52 -18.47 0.26
N PHE A 833 -13.32 -19.67 -0.24
CA PHE A 833 -14.27 -20.76 -0.10
C PHE A 833 -13.62 -21.93 0.62
N ARG A 834 -14.06 -22.17 1.85
CA ARG A 834 -13.64 -23.36 2.58
C ARG A 834 -14.57 -24.51 2.23
N ILE A 835 -14.00 -25.62 1.78
CA ILE A 835 -14.69 -26.81 1.34
C ILE A 835 -14.46 -27.90 2.40
N PRO A 836 -15.19 -27.84 3.53
CA PRO A 836 -15.05 -28.83 4.58
C PRO A 836 -15.39 -30.20 4.00
N THR A 837 -14.48 -31.16 4.10
CA THR A 837 -14.59 -32.45 3.43
C THR A 837 -14.29 -33.59 4.38
N THR A 838 -15.24 -34.49 4.57
CA THR A 838 -15.05 -35.70 5.37
C THR A 838 -14.62 -36.83 4.45
N TRP A 839 -13.47 -37.43 4.75
CA TRP A 839 -12.89 -38.52 3.96
C TRP A 839 -13.22 -39.89 4.55
N SER A 840 -13.51 -39.95 5.86
CA SER A 840 -13.98 -41.15 6.54
C SER A 840 -15.19 -41.75 5.82
N GLY A 841 -15.13 -43.07 5.55
CA GLY A 841 -16.12 -43.80 4.74
C GLY A 841 -15.84 -43.80 3.23
N HIS A 842 -14.94 -42.91 2.75
CA HIS A 842 -14.61 -42.75 1.34
C HIS A 842 -13.20 -43.25 0.97
N PHE A 843 -12.52 -43.97 1.86
CA PHE A 843 -11.25 -44.63 1.56
C PHE A 843 -11.24 -46.08 2.06
N GLY A 844 -10.41 -46.92 1.43
CA GLY A 844 -10.30 -48.35 1.71
C GLY A 844 -9.46 -48.68 2.96
N GLU A 845 -9.25 -49.97 3.19
CA GLU A 845 -8.49 -50.44 4.37
C GLU A 845 -6.99 -50.16 4.29
N ALA A 846 -6.32 -50.35 5.43
CA ALA A 846 -4.86 -50.34 5.54
C ALA A 846 -4.19 -51.39 4.63
N PRO A 847 -2.91 -51.20 4.23
CA PRO A 847 -2.04 -50.06 4.56
C PRO A 847 -2.16 -48.89 3.58
N ASP A 848 -2.94 -49.07 2.50
CA ASP A 848 -2.98 -48.12 1.40
C ASP A 848 -3.93 -46.96 1.67
N TYR A 849 -5.01 -47.20 2.42
CA TYR A 849 -6.07 -46.22 2.69
C TYR A 849 -6.49 -45.49 1.41
N LYS A 850 -6.70 -46.26 0.33
CA LYS A 850 -6.94 -45.71 -1.00
C LYS A 850 -8.25 -44.94 -1.04
N ILE A 851 -8.19 -43.65 -1.32
CA ILE A 851 -9.37 -42.80 -1.51
C ILE A 851 -10.15 -43.31 -2.71
N ASN A 852 -11.47 -43.35 -2.58
CA ASN A 852 -12.35 -43.73 -3.65
C ASN A 852 -12.27 -42.70 -4.79
N GLU A 853 -11.99 -43.16 -6.00
CA GLU A 853 -11.80 -42.29 -7.16
C GLU A 853 -13.04 -41.44 -7.51
N LYS A 854 -14.26 -41.95 -7.25
CA LYS A 854 -15.48 -41.17 -7.48
C LYS A 854 -15.63 -40.04 -6.48
N TRP A 855 -15.24 -40.29 -5.23
CA TRP A 855 -15.24 -39.28 -4.19
C TRP A 855 -14.19 -38.20 -4.47
N LEU A 856 -12.93 -38.61 -4.70
CA LEU A 856 -11.84 -37.68 -5.02
C LEU A 856 -12.17 -36.80 -6.24
N LYS A 857 -12.73 -37.40 -7.30
CA LYS A 857 -13.18 -36.66 -8.47
C LYS A 857 -14.29 -35.65 -8.15
N ARG A 858 -15.23 -36.00 -7.27
CA ARG A 858 -16.30 -35.07 -6.87
C ARG A 858 -15.76 -33.92 -6.02
N VAL A 859 -14.82 -34.20 -5.12
CA VAL A 859 -14.13 -33.16 -4.34
C VAL A 859 -13.37 -32.22 -5.28
N HIS A 860 -12.62 -32.76 -6.24
CA HIS A 860 -11.94 -31.97 -7.28
C HIS A 860 -12.91 -31.08 -8.06
N GLU A 861 -14.04 -31.62 -8.51
CA GLU A 861 -15.08 -30.86 -9.21
C GLU A 861 -15.61 -29.69 -8.37
N VAL A 862 -15.81 -29.88 -7.06
CA VAL A 862 -16.30 -28.81 -6.17
C VAL A 862 -15.21 -27.77 -5.86
N VAL A 863 -13.96 -28.20 -5.67
CA VAL A 863 -12.80 -27.30 -5.55
C VAL A 863 -12.68 -26.43 -6.81
N ASP A 864 -12.83 -27.04 -7.98
CA ASP A 864 -12.77 -26.36 -9.28
C ASP A 864 -13.81 -25.25 -9.44
N TYR A 865 -15.00 -25.40 -8.87
CA TYR A 865 -16.05 -24.39 -9.01
C TYR A 865 -15.63 -23.02 -8.48
N ALA A 866 -14.93 -22.98 -7.34
CA ALA A 866 -14.38 -21.75 -6.80
C ALA A 866 -13.01 -21.41 -7.43
N TYR A 867 -12.13 -22.41 -7.52
CA TYR A 867 -10.75 -22.24 -8.00
C TYR A 867 -10.68 -21.71 -9.44
N LYS A 868 -11.46 -22.28 -10.37
CA LYS A 868 -11.52 -21.85 -11.78
C LYS A 868 -12.19 -20.49 -11.99
N ASN A 869 -12.72 -19.89 -10.93
CA ASN A 869 -13.25 -18.53 -10.95
C ASN A 869 -12.34 -17.57 -10.14
N GLY A 870 -11.10 -17.97 -9.86
CA GLY A 870 -10.08 -17.11 -9.25
C GLY A 870 -10.24 -16.89 -7.75
N ALA A 871 -11.09 -17.67 -7.07
CA ALA A 871 -11.25 -17.57 -5.63
C ALA A 871 -10.26 -18.49 -4.88
N PHE A 872 -9.89 -18.10 -3.66
CA PHE A 872 -9.17 -18.98 -2.75
C PHE A 872 -10.05 -20.16 -2.36
N VAL A 873 -9.45 -21.34 -2.30
CA VAL A 873 -10.10 -22.57 -1.86
C VAL A 873 -9.30 -23.15 -0.71
N ILE A 874 -9.97 -23.39 0.42
CA ILE A 874 -9.39 -24.12 1.55
C ILE A 874 -9.99 -25.52 1.56
N LEU A 875 -9.19 -26.55 1.29
CA LEU A 875 -9.60 -27.96 1.35
C LEU A 875 -9.03 -28.61 2.60
N ASN A 876 -9.85 -29.34 3.35
CA ASN A 876 -9.43 -29.98 4.60
C ASN A 876 -9.83 -31.46 4.71
N ILE A 877 -9.49 -32.04 5.86
CA ILE A 877 -10.16 -33.23 6.41
C ILE A 877 -11.04 -32.80 7.58
N HIS A 878 -12.31 -33.22 7.62
CA HIS A 878 -13.33 -32.58 8.47
C HIS A 878 -13.83 -33.44 9.63
N HIS A 879 -14.85 -34.28 9.43
CA HIS A 879 -15.41 -35.16 10.47
C HIS A 879 -14.78 -36.56 10.43
N GLU A 880 -13.45 -36.58 10.61
CA GLU A 880 -12.71 -37.83 10.58
C GLU A 880 -12.91 -38.66 11.84
N THR A 881 -13.20 -39.94 11.69
CA THR A 881 -13.46 -40.84 12.84
C THR A 881 -12.20 -41.36 13.52
N TRP A 882 -11.02 -41.03 12.98
CA TRP A 882 -9.74 -41.68 13.27
C TRP A 882 -8.64 -40.73 13.74
N ASN A 883 -8.82 -39.41 13.61
CA ASN A 883 -7.80 -38.40 13.95
C ASN A 883 -8.01 -37.75 15.33
N HIS A 884 -8.69 -38.45 16.24
CA HIS A 884 -8.90 -37.95 17.60
C HIS A 884 -7.57 -37.84 18.36
N ALA A 885 -7.49 -36.86 19.26
CA ALA A 885 -6.26 -36.48 19.96
C ALA A 885 -5.96 -37.37 21.19
N PHE A 886 -5.91 -38.69 21.00
CA PHE A 886 -5.55 -39.68 22.02
C PHE A 886 -4.21 -40.35 21.70
N SER A 887 -3.39 -40.61 22.72
CA SER A 887 -2.08 -41.26 22.54
C SER A 887 -2.21 -42.66 21.95
N GLU A 888 -3.27 -43.39 22.32
CA GLU A 888 -3.47 -44.78 21.91
C GLU A 888 -3.84 -44.94 20.43
N THR A 889 -4.42 -43.90 19.82
CA THR A 889 -4.80 -43.90 18.39
C THR A 889 -3.81 -43.14 17.51
N LEU A 890 -2.87 -42.40 18.10
CA LEU A 890 -2.01 -41.45 17.39
C LEU A 890 -1.15 -42.09 16.28
N GLU A 891 -0.60 -43.28 16.50
CA GLU A 891 0.24 -43.93 15.47
C GLU A 891 -0.58 -44.27 14.23
N THR A 892 -1.74 -44.92 14.41
CA THR A 892 -2.68 -45.20 13.31
C THR A 892 -3.16 -43.92 12.66
N ALA A 893 -3.45 -42.87 13.45
CA ALA A 893 -3.87 -41.59 12.93
C ALA A 893 -2.81 -40.96 12.02
N LYS A 894 -1.53 -40.97 12.43
CA LYS A 894 -0.42 -40.47 11.59
C LYS A 894 -0.25 -41.27 10.30
N GLU A 895 -0.40 -42.61 10.36
CA GLU A 895 -0.33 -43.46 9.18
C GLU A 895 -1.44 -43.13 8.17
N ILE A 896 -2.69 -43.00 8.64
CA ILE A 896 -3.82 -42.61 7.78
C ILE A 896 -3.59 -41.20 7.24
N LEU A 897 -3.19 -40.25 8.09
CA LEU A 897 -2.93 -38.86 7.72
C LEU A 897 -1.91 -38.74 6.58
N GLU A 898 -0.77 -39.45 6.70
CA GLU A 898 0.26 -39.49 5.65
C GLU A 898 -0.31 -40.03 4.33
N LYS A 899 -1.07 -41.13 4.36
CA LYS A 899 -1.59 -41.78 3.16
C LYS A 899 -2.70 -40.98 2.47
N ILE A 900 -3.61 -40.40 3.24
CA ILE A 900 -4.69 -39.58 2.71
C ILE A 900 -4.14 -38.28 2.12
N TRP A 901 -3.28 -37.56 2.84
CA TRP A 901 -2.68 -36.34 2.33
C TRP A 901 -1.73 -36.55 1.16
N THR A 902 -1.03 -37.69 1.07
CA THR A 902 -0.25 -38.03 -0.14
C THR A 902 -1.14 -38.09 -1.38
N GLN A 903 -2.31 -38.73 -1.28
CA GLN A 903 -3.24 -38.87 -2.40
C GLN A 903 -3.89 -37.54 -2.79
N ILE A 904 -4.30 -36.74 -1.80
CA ILE A 904 -4.85 -35.39 -2.04
C ILE A 904 -3.79 -34.48 -2.66
N ALA A 905 -2.57 -34.49 -2.12
CA ALA A 905 -1.48 -33.67 -2.64
C ALA A 905 -1.12 -34.02 -4.08
N GLU A 906 -1.12 -35.29 -4.45
CA GLU A 906 -0.87 -35.74 -5.82
C GLU A 906 -1.97 -35.27 -6.79
N GLU A 907 -3.24 -35.35 -6.39
CA GLU A 907 -4.38 -34.92 -7.21
C GLU A 907 -4.31 -33.42 -7.56
N PHE A 908 -3.94 -32.59 -6.59
CA PHE A 908 -3.93 -31.13 -6.74
C PHE A 908 -2.52 -30.53 -6.84
N LYS A 909 -1.48 -31.33 -7.14
CA LYS A 909 -0.08 -30.86 -7.13
C LYS A 909 0.24 -29.73 -8.10
N ASP A 910 -0.59 -29.56 -9.13
CA ASP A 910 -0.43 -28.54 -10.18
C ASP A 910 -1.24 -27.27 -9.90
N TYR A 911 -2.08 -27.26 -8.85
CA TYR A 911 -2.83 -26.08 -8.45
C TYR A 911 -1.89 -25.04 -7.84
N ASP A 912 -2.19 -23.76 -8.05
CA ASP A 912 -1.39 -22.65 -7.53
C ASP A 912 -1.70 -22.35 -6.05
N GLU A 913 -1.26 -21.19 -5.56
CA GLU A 913 -1.39 -20.74 -4.18
C GLU A 913 -2.83 -20.44 -3.74
N HIS A 914 -3.78 -20.28 -4.68
CA HIS A 914 -5.19 -20.09 -4.34
C HIS A 914 -5.78 -21.35 -3.72
N LEU A 915 -5.23 -22.54 -3.99
CA LEU A 915 -5.59 -23.76 -3.27
C LEU A 915 -4.72 -23.96 -2.03
N ILE A 916 -5.35 -23.84 -0.87
CA ILE A 916 -4.77 -24.01 0.46
C ILE A 916 -5.23 -25.36 1.03
N PHE A 917 -4.30 -26.09 1.63
CA PHE A 917 -4.65 -27.29 2.40
C PHE A 917 -4.72 -26.98 3.88
N GLU A 918 -5.82 -27.34 4.53
CA GLU A 918 -5.96 -27.32 5.98
C GLU A 918 -5.87 -28.75 6.53
N GLY A 919 -4.78 -29.03 7.26
CA GLY A 919 -4.35 -30.39 7.58
C GLY A 919 -5.33 -31.20 8.43
N LEU A 920 -6.04 -30.53 9.34
CA LEU A 920 -7.06 -31.08 10.23
C LEU A 920 -8.11 -29.98 10.50
N ASN A 921 -9.33 -30.39 10.84
CA ASN A 921 -10.40 -29.48 11.27
C ASN A 921 -10.30 -29.14 12.77
N GLU A 922 -10.95 -29.92 13.63
CA GLU A 922 -11.00 -29.68 15.09
C GLU A 922 -10.52 -30.90 15.88
N PRO A 923 -9.28 -31.34 15.70
CA PRO A 923 -8.77 -32.55 16.35
C PRO A 923 -8.73 -32.37 17.87
N ARG A 924 -9.42 -33.26 18.58
CA ARG A 924 -9.66 -33.16 20.03
C ARG A 924 -9.92 -34.52 20.67
N LYS A 925 -10.12 -34.52 21.99
CA LYS A 925 -10.45 -35.72 22.77
C LYS A 925 -11.97 -35.82 22.91
N ASN A 926 -12.60 -36.40 21.90
CA ASN A 926 -14.05 -36.55 21.83
C ASN A 926 -14.61 -37.27 23.07
N ASP A 927 -15.79 -36.85 23.52
CA ASP A 927 -16.53 -37.42 24.66
C ASP A 927 -15.75 -37.36 25.98
N THR A 928 -14.89 -36.35 26.15
CA THR A 928 -14.15 -36.11 27.39
C THR A 928 -14.46 -34.73 27.98
N PRO A 929 -14.26 -34.52 29.30
CA PRO A 929 -14.47 -33.21 29.93
C PRO A 929 -13.59 -32.07 29.37
N VAL A 930 -12.53 -32.39 28.63
CA VAL A 930 -11.59 -31.42 28.06
C VAL A 930 -11.82 -31.16 26.57
N GLU A 931 -12.80 -31.84 25.95
CA GLU A 931 -13.08 -31.77 24.50
C GLU A 931 -13.17 -30.33 23.98
N TRP A 932 -13.91 -29.47 24.69
CA TRP A 932 -14.16 -28.08 24.30
C TRP A 932 -13.54 -27.05 25.25
N ASN A 933 -12.81 -27.49 26.28
CA ASN A 933 -12.21 -26.60 27.29
C ASN A 933 -10.69 -26.41 27.10
N GLY A 934 -10.23 -26.55 25.84
CA GLY A 934 -8.85 -26.31 25.44
C GLY A 934 -7.89 -27.47 25.64
N GLY A 935 -8.38 -28.68 25.94
CA GLY A 935 -7.58 -29.91 25.95
C GLY A 935 -6.69 -30.13 27.18
N ASP A 936 -5.86 -31.16 27.09
CA ASP A 936 -4.83 -31.53 28.06
C ASP A 936 -3.53 -31.87 27.33
N GLN A 937 -2.45 -32.18 28.07
CA GLN A 937 -1.13 -32.43 27.49
C GLN A 937 -1.14 -33.51 26.41
N GLU A 938 -1.84 -34.62 26.66
CA GLU A 938 -2.00 -35.69 25.68
C GLU A 938 -2.67 -35.17 24.40
N GLY A 939 -3.75 -34.41 24.53
CA GLY A 939 -4.43 -33.80 23.40
C GLY A 939 -3.52 -32.86 22.60
N TRP A 940 -2.77 -31.99 23.28
CA TRP A 940 -1.87 -31.04 22.62
C TRP A 940 -0.74 -31.74 21.89
N ASP A 941 -0.11 -32.73 22.52
CA ASP A 941 1.00 -33.50 21.94
C ASP A 941 0.53 -34.27 20.70
N ALA A 942 -0.66 -34.88 20.75
CA ALA A 942 -1.24 -35.59 19.62
C ALA A 942 -1.53 -34.64 18.43
N VAL A 943 -2.13 -33.47 18.68
CA VAL A 943 -2.44 -32.49 17.63
C VAL A 943 -1.16 -31.94 17.00
N ASN A 944 -0.17 -31.56 17.80
CA ASN A 944 1.11 -31.07 17.30
C ASN A 944 1.84 -32.14 16.45
N ALA A 945 1.79 -33.41 16.87
CA ALA A 945 2.38 -34.51 16.10
C ALA A 945 1.68 -34.75 14.76
N MET A 946 0.35 -34.68 14.72
CA MET A 946 -0.41 -34.80 13.47
C MET A 946 -0.14 -33.62 12.52
N ASN A 947 -0.16 -32.38 13.03
CA ASN A 947 0.20 -31.19 12.23
C ASN A 947 1.57 -31.33 11.57
N ALA A 948 2.58 -31.80 12.31
CA ALA A 948 3.93 -32.01 11.79
C ALA A 948 3.98 -33.09 10.69
N VAL A 949 3.21 -34.17 10.81
CA VAL A 949 3.11 -35.21 9.77
C VAL A 949 2.46 -34.64 8.51
N PHE A 950 1.38 -33.88 8.64
CA PHE A 950 0.74 -33.21 7.51
C PHE A 950 1.72 -32.29 6.77
N LEU A 951 2.37 -31.34 7.46
CA LEU A 951 3.32 -30.40 6.85
C LEU A 951 4.43 -31.14 6.09
N LYS A 952 5.04 -32.15 6.72
CA LYS A 952 6.10 -32.96 6.11
C LYS A 952 5.61 -33.72 4.87
N THR A 953 4.40 -34.28 4.93
CA THR A 953 3.81 -35.04 3.82
C THR A 953 3.63 -34.14 2.61
N ILE A 954 3.03 -32.96 2.79
CA ILE A 954 2.79 -32.04 1.68
C ILE A 954 4.10 -31.49 1.10
N ARG A 955 5.02 -31.01 1.95
CA ARG A 955 6.30 -30.45 1.50
C ARG A 955 7.17 -31.43 0.70
N SER A 956 6.99 -32.74 0.90
CA SER A 956 7.73 -33.79 0.18
C SER A 956 7.02 -34.37 -1.04
N SER A 957 5.80 -33.91 -1.36
CA SER A 957 4.96 -34.48 -2.42
C SER A 957 5.27 -33.97 -3.85
N GLY A 958 6.19 -33.01 -4.01
CA GLY A 958 6.61 -32.50 -5.33
C GLY A 958 5.63 -31.49 -5.95
N GLY A 959 5.93 -31.02 -7.17
CA GLY A 959 5.14 -29.98 -7.85
C GLY A 959 5.02 -28.68 -7.02
N ASN A 960 3.87 -28.02 -7.12
CA ASN A 960 3.60 -26.78 -6.41
C ASN A 960 3.45 -26.97 -4.89
N ASN A 961 3.26 -28.21 -4.41
CA ASN A 961 3.05 -28.49 -2.98
C ASN A 961 4.25 -28.12 -2.08
N SER A 962 5.45 -28.05 -2.66
CA SER A 962 6.64 -27.54 -1.97
C SER A 962 6.49 -26.08 -1.51
N LYS A 963 5.65 -25.30 -2.21
CA LYS A 963 5.34 -23.89 -1.92
C LYS A 963 3.85 -23.65 -1.63
N ARG A 964 3.04 -24.70 -1.48
CA ARG A 964 1.61 -24.55 -1.16
C ARG A 964 1.41 -23.99 0.24
N HIS A 965 0.44 -23.12 0.42
CA HIS A 965 0.08 -22.62 1.73
C HIS A 965 -0.69 -23.67 2.53
N LEU A 966 -0.31 -23.85 3.78
CA LEU A 966 -0.81 -24.92 4.64
C LEU A 966 -1.40 -24.35 5.93
N MET A 967 -2.67 -24.63 6.18
CA MET A 967 -3.35 -24.30 7.43
C MET A 967 -3.24 -25.45 8.44
N ILE A 968 -2.92 -25.14 9.69
CA ILE A 968 -2.90 -26.10 10.79
C ILE A 968 -3.63 -25.53 12.02
N PRO A 969 -4.53 -26.31 12.67
CA PRO A 969 -5.24 -25.84 13.84
C PRO A 969 -4.47 -26.11 15.15
N PRO A 970 -4.66 -25.30 16.20
CA PRO A 970 -4.42 -25.74 17.57
C PRO A 970 -5.47 -26.79 18.00
N TYR A 971 -5.38 -27.31 19.23
CA TYR A 971 -6.37 -28.26 19.75
C TYR A 971 -7.81 -27.75 19.58
N ALA A 972 -8.67 -28.59 18.99
CA ALA A 972 -10.06 -28.28 18.65
C ALA A 972 -10.27 -27.01 17.80
N ALA A 973 -9.23 -26.53 17.09
CA ALA A 973 -9.18 -25.20 16.46
C ALA A 973 -9.57 -24.04 17.41
N ALA A 974 -9.50 -24.26 18.73
CA ALA A 974 -10.26 -23.45 19.66
C ALA A 974 -9.58 -22.12 19.99
N CYS A 975 -10.38 -21.05 20.06
CA CYS A 975 -9.96 -19.75 20.60
C CYS A 975 -9.96 -19.76 22.14
N ASN A 976 -8.91 -20.32 22.75
CA ASN A 976 -8.69 -20.25 24.19
C ASN A 976 -7.20 -20.32 24.55
N GLU A 977 -6.85 -19.84 25.75
CA GLU A 977 -5.46 -19.75 26.20
C GLU A 977 -4.76 -21.10 26.34
N ASN A 978 -5.47 -22.17 26.72
CA ASN A 978 -4.87 -23.51 26.88
C ASN A 978 -4.41 -24.06 25.53
N ALA A 979 -5.27 -24.01 24.51
CA ALA A 979 -4.96 -24.44 23.16
C ALA A 979 -3.83 -23.58 22.55
N PHE A 980 -3.91 -22.25 22.69
CA PHE A 980 -2.92 -21.33 22.15
C PHE A 980 -1.54 -21.47 22.78
N LYS A 981 -1.46 -21.64 24.11
CA LYS A 981 -0.18 -21.77 24.84
C LYS A 981 0.59 -23.03 24.47
N ASN A 982 -0.11 -24.11 24.15
CA ASN A 982 0.49 -25.42 23.87
C ASN A 982 0.56 -25.75 22.36
N TYR A 983 0.19 -24.79 21.51
CA TYR A 983 0.29 -24.91 20.07
C TYR A 983 1.73 -24.66 19.59
N ILE A 984 2.28 -25.61 18.83
CA ILE A 984 3.60 -25.50 18.19
C ILE A 984 3.41 -25.07 16.73
N PHE A 985 4.02 -23.95 16.37
CA PHE A 985 4.06 -23.40 15.01
C PHE A 985 5.49 -23.51 14.45
N PRO A 986 5.70 -23.88 13.18
CA PRO A 986 7.04 -23.97 12.59
C PRO A 986 7.64 -22.57 12.35
N GLU A 987 8.86 -22.32 12.85
CA GLU A 987 9.49 -20.98 12.76
C GLU A 987 10.13 -20.68 11.39
N ASP A 988 10.49 -21.71 10.62
CA ASP A 988 11.24 -21.58 9.34
C ASP A 988 10.38 -21.83 8.08
N ASP A 989 9.05 -21.85 8.18
CA ASP A 989 8.14 -22.04 7.03
C ASP A 989 7.15 -20.88 6.93
N ASP A 990 7.43 -19.95 6.01
CA ASP A 990 6.66 -18.73 5.80
C ASP A 990 5.29 -18.98 5.13
N LYS A 991 4.99 -20.23 4.75
CA LYS A 991 3.78 -20.65 4.03
C LYS A 991 2.84 -21.48 4.89
N VAL A 992 2.98 -21.39 6.22
CA VAL A 992 2.05 -22.00 7.17
C VAL A 992 1.11 -20.95 7.76
N ILE A 993 -0.15 -21.31 8.01
CA ILE A 993 -1.21 -20.45 8.56
C ILE A 993 -1.81 -21.15 9.77
N ALA A 994 -2.05 -20.43 10.87
CA ALA A 994 -2.85 -20.95 11.98
C ALA A 994 -4.36 -20.94 11.63
N SER A 995 -5.04 -22.08 11.78
CA SER A 995 -6.50 -22.19 11.61
C SER A 995 -7.20 -22.08 12.97
N VAL A 996 -8.11 -21.12 13.14
CA VAL A 996 -8.86 -20.93 14.40
C VAL A 996 -10.36 -20.82 14.12
N HIS A 997 -11.18 -21.46 14.96
CA HIS A 997 -12.64 -21.37 14.92
C HIS A 997 -13.16 -20.60 16.13
N ALA A 998 -14.02 -19.60 15.89
CA ALA A 998 -14.44 -18.68 16.95
C ALA A 998 -15.83 -18.08 16.74
N TYR A 999 -16.87 -18.86 17.07
CA TYR A 999 -18.26 -18.43 17.18
C TYR A 999 -18.50 -17.60 18.45
N GLN A 1000 -18.02 -16.35 18.43
CA GLN A 1000 -17.99 -15.46 19.59
C GLN A 1000 -18.89 -14.23 19.41
N PRO A 1001 -19.55 -13.73 20.47
CA PRO A 1001 -19.60 -14.32 21.82
C PRO A 1001 -20.52 -15.54 21.83
N TYR A 1002 -20.10 -16.62 22.51
CA TYR A 1002 -20.71 -17.96 22.38
C TYR A 1002 -22.23 -17.95 22.63
N ASN A 1003 -22.67 -17.22 23.65
CA ASN A 1003 -24.09 -17.15 24.03
C ASN A 1003 -24.99 -16.50 22.96
N PHE A 1004 -24.46 -15.53 22.21
CA PHE A 1004 -25.18 -14.91 21.10
C PHE A 1004 -25.10 -15.80 19.87
N ALA A 1005 -23.88 -16.21 19.52
CA ALA A 1005 -23.54 -16.79 18.24
C ALA A 1005 -23.95 -18.26 18.06
N LEU A 1006 -23.74 -19.12 19.08
CA LEU A 1006 -23.80 -20.59 18.94
C LEU A 1006 -24.61 -21.32 20.04
N ASN A 1007 -24.72 -20.78 21.26
CA ASN A 1007 -25.40 -21.48 22.35
C ASN A 1007 -26.89 -21.71 22.06
N ASN A 1008 -27.37 -22.96 22.11
CA ASN A 1008 -28.81 -23.31 22.02
C ASN A 1008 -29.43 -23.72 23.36
N GLY A 1009 -28.65 -23.65 24.45
CA GLY A 1009 -29.05 -24.04 25.80
C GLY A 1009 -29.32 -22.86 26.74
N GLU A 1010 -29.25 -23.16 28.04
CA GLU A 1010 -29.44 -22.20 29.12
C GLU A 1010 -28.30 -21.15 29.10
N GLY A 1011 -28.60 -19.96 28.60
CA GLY A 1011 -27.63 -18.87 28.41
C GLY A 1011 -27.65 -18.25 27.02
N ALA A 1012 -28.37 -18.84 26.06
CA ALA A 1012 -28.56 -18.27 24.74
C ALA A 1012 -29.17 -16.85 24.81
N VAL A 1013 -28.65 -15.93 24.00
CA VAL A 1013 -29.17 -14.56 23.87
C VAL A 1013 -29.37 -14.20 22.39
N ASP A 1014 -30.35 -13.35 22.12
CA ASP A 1014 -30.68 -12.86 20.77
C ASP A 1014 -30.21 -11.42 20.52
N LYS A 1015 -29.58 -10.77 21.50
CA LYS A 1015 -29.04 -9.41 21.41
C LYS A 1015 -27.52 -9.37 21.50
N PHE A 1016 -26.90 -8.55 20.67
CA PHE A 1016 -25.48 -8.24 20.75
C PHE A 1016 -25.28 -7.03 21.68
N ASP A 1017 -25.30 -7.33 22.98
CA ASP A 1017 -25.19 -6.32 24.04
C ASP A 1017 -23.73 -6.02 24.44
N ALA A 1018 -23.55 -5.11 25.40
CA ALA A 1018 -22.22 -4.75 25.88
C ALA A 1018 -21.44 -5.93 26.48
N LYS A 1019 -22.12 -6.92 27.06
CA LYS A 1019 -21.45 -8.12 27.61
C LYS A 1019 -20.93 -8.98 26.46
N GLY A 1020 -21.75 -9.22 25.44
CA GLY A 1020 -21.35 -9.93 24.24
C GLY A 1020 -20.20 -9.24 23.51
N LYS A 1021 -20.25 -7.91 23.38
CA LYS A 1021 -19.17 -7.12 22.79
C LYS A 1021 -17.86 -7.27 23.56
N ASN A 1022 -17.88 -7.17 24.89
CA ASN A 1022 -16.69 -7.31 25.73
C ASN A 1022 -16.08 -8.72 25.65
N GLU A 1023 -16.93 -9.76 25.57
CA GLU A 1023 -16.48 -11.15 25.37
C GLU A 1023 -15.82 -11.32 24.00
N LEU A 1024 -16.38 -10.73 22.94
CA LEU A 1024 -15.78 -10.72 21.62
C LEU A 1024 -14.42 -9.98 21.60
N ASP A 1025 -14.34 -8.79 22.20
CA ASP A 1025 -13.09 -8.02 22.31
C ASP A 1025 -12.00 -8.80 23.05
N TRP A 1026 -12.36 -9.55 24.11
CA TRP A 1026 -11.41 -10.39 24.83
C TRP A 1026 -10.88 -11.54 23.97
N ASN A 1027 -11.75 -12.24 23.24
CA ASN A 1027 -11.36 -13.31 22.33
C ASN A 1027 -10.42 -12.79 21.22
N LEU A 1028 -10.74 -11.65 20.62
CA LEU A 1028 -9.90 -10.99 19.62
C LEU A 1028 -8.54 -10.58 20.20
N GLY A 1029 -8.51 -10.11 21.45
CA GLY A 1029 -7.28 -9.76 22.15
C GLY A 1029 -6.33 -10.95 22.34
N ILE A 1030 -6.86 -12.13 22.72
CA ILE A 1030 -6.01 -13.32 22.88
C ILE A 1030 -5.52 -13.88 21.54
N MET A 1031 -6.32 -13.79 20.47
CA MET A 1031 -5.90 -14.12 19.10
C MET A 1031 -4.77 -13.20 18.62
N LYS A 1032 -4.93 -11.88 18.78
CA LYS A 1032 -3.92 -10.88 18.40
C LYS A 1032 -2.58 -11.14 19.09
N LYS A 1033 -2.62 -11.34 20.41
CA LYS A 1033 -1.43 -11.59 21.23
C LYS A 1033 -0.73 -12.90 20.86
N ARG A 1034 -1.50 -13.93 20.50
CA ARG A 1034 -0.92 -15.24 20.18
C ARG A 1034 -0.31 -15.29 18.78
N PHE A 1035 -0.96 -14.68 17.80
CA PHE A 1035 -0.59 -14.87 16.39
C PHE A 1035 -0.06 -13.57 15.76
N VAL A 1036 -0.90 -12.53 15.68
CA VAL A 1036 -0.58 -11.28 14.98
C VAL A 1036 0.67 -10.60 15.55
N ASP A 1037 0.73 -10.45 16.88
CA ASP A 1037 1.86 -9.80 17.57
C ASP A 1037 3.16 -10.63 17.52
N GLN A 1038 3.05 -11.92 17.19
CA GLN A 1038 4.19 -12.83 16.99
C GLN A 1038 4.55 -12.99 15.51
N GLY A 1039 3.89 -12.27 14.60
CA GLY A 1039 4.12 -12.35 13.17
C GLY A 1039 3.57 -13.62 12.51
N ILE A 1040 2.76 -14.42 13.20
CA ILE A 1040 2.17 -15.66 12.68
C ILE A 1040 0.88 -15.33 11.91
N PRO A 1041 0.77 -15.69 10.62
CA PRO A 1041 -0.47 -15.52 9.86
C PRO A 1041 -1.55 -16.50 10.36
N MET A 1042 -2.79 -16.04 10.39
CA MET A 1042 -3.93 -16.78 10.91
C MET A 1042 -5.17 -16.49 10.08
N ILE A 1043 -6.01 -17.50 9.88
CA ILE A 1043 -7.35 -17.38 9.34
C ILE A 1043 -8.36 -17.88 10.37
N LEU A 1044 -9.45 -17.12 10.56
CA LEU A 1044 -10.63 -17.60 11.25
C LEU A 1044 -11.44 -18.50 10.30
N GLY A 1045 -11.08 -19.78 10.27
CA GLY A 1045 -11.62 -20.77 9.32
C GLY A 1045 -13.12 -21.04 9.49
N GLU A 1046 -13.65 -20.78 10.69
CA GLU A 1046 -15.07 -20.83 10.98
C GLU A 1046 -15.51 -19.77 12.00
N TYR A 1047 -16.59 -19.08 11.67
CA TYR A 1047 -17.39 -18.28 12.59
C TYR A 1047 -18.81 -18.09 12.03
N GLY A 1048 -19.72 -17.56 12.82
CA GLY A 1048 -21.08 -17.26 12.38
C GLY A 1048 -21.97 -16.92 13.58
N ALA A 1049 -23.18 -16.41 13.32
CA ALA A 1049 -24.21 -16.28 14.33
C ALA A 1049 -25.54 -16.86 13.82
N MET A 1050 -26.07 -17.85 14.55
CA MET A 1050 -27.33 -18.51 14.18
C MET A 1050 -28.48 -17.51 14.10
N ASN A 1051 -29.40 -17.72 13.15
CA ASN A 1051 -30.62 -16.94 13.09
C ASN A 1051 -31.52 -17.23 14.30
N ARG A 1052 -31.86 -16.17 15.05
CA ARG A 1052 -32.84 -16.17 16.14
C ARG A 1052 -33.95 -15.14 15.88
N ASP A 1053 -34.21 -14.88 14.59
CA ASP A 1053 -35.10 -13.84 14.08
C ASP A 1053 -34.65 -12.42 14.52
N ASN A 1054 -33.32 -12.23 14.55
CA ASN A 1054 -32.61 -11.10 15.13
C ASN A 1054 -31.62 -10.45 14.15
N ASP A 1055 -32.02 -10.32 12.87
CA ASP A 1055 -31.15 -9.88 11.76
C ASP A 1055 -30.43 -8.56 12.01
N GLU A 1056 -31.09 -7.58 12.64
CA GLU A 1056 -30.46 -6.29 12.98
C GLU A 1056 -29.30 -6.46 13.97
N GLU A 1057 -29.45 -7.33 14.97
CA GLU A 1057 -28.41 -7.61 15.96
C GLU A 1057 -27.27 -8.42 15.33
N ARG A 1058 -27.59 -9.36 14.45
CA ARG A 1058 -26.59 -10.12 13.69
C ARG A 1058 -25.81 -9.23 12.72
N ALA A 1059 -26.46 -8.29 12.04
CA ALA A 1059 -25.77 -7.33 11.18
C ALA A 1059 -24.82 -6.42 11.97
N LYS A 1060 -25.26 -5.88 13.12
CA LYS A 1060 -24.39 -5.09 14.02
C LYS A 1060 -23.18 -5.89 14.51
N TRP A 1061 -23.42 -7.13 14.94
CA TRP A 1061 -22.35 -8.02 15.37
C TRP A 1061 -21.39 -8.37 14.23
N ALA A 1062 -21.91 -8.67 13.03
CA ALA A 1062 -21.10 -9.03 11.86
C ALA A 1062 -20.22 -7.88 11.39
N GLU A 1063 -20.75 -6.65 11.33
CA GLU A 1063 -19.97 -5.44 11.03
C GLU A 1063 -18.86 -5.26 12.07
N TYR A 1064 -19.20 -5.31 13.36
CA TYR A 1064 -18.25 -5.13 14.44
C TYR A 1064 -17.13 -6.17 14.44
N TYR A 1065 -17.48 -7.46 14.30
CA TYR A 1065 -16.48 -8.53 14.25
C TYR A 1065 -15.57 -8.33 13.03
N MET A 1066 -16.14 -8.09 11.85
CA MET A 1066 -15.38 -7.89 10.62
C MET A 1066 -14.43 -6.69 10.71
N GLU A 1067 -14.88 -5.54 11.22
CA GLU A 1067 -14.03 -4.36 11.44
C GLU A 1067 -12.82 -4.70 12.33
N LYS A 1068 -13.04 -5.45 13.42
CA LYS A 1068 -11.98 -5.80 14.35
C LYS A 1068 -10.95 -6.76 13.76
N VAL A 1069 -11.38 -7.80 13.05
CA VAL A 1069 -10.43 -8.75 12.45
C VAL A 1069 -9.72 -8.12 11.25
N THR A 1070 -10.40 -7.25 10.49
CA THR A 1070 -9.81 -6.44 9.42
C THR A 1070 -8.70 -5.53 9.94
N ALA A 1071 -8.93 -4.82 11.06
CA ALA A 1071 -7.93 -3.97 11.69
C ALA A 1071 -6.68 -4.73 12.18
N MET A 1072 -6.77 -6.05 12.35
CA MET A 1072 -5.66 -6.91 12.75
C MET A 1072 -5.07 -7.74 11.59
N GLY A 1073 -5.59 -7.60 10.36
CA GLY A 1073 -5.15 -8.34 9.19
C GLY A 1073 -5.50 -9.82 9.20
N VAL A 1074 -6.65 -10.19 9.80
CA VAL A 1074 -7.11 -11.58 9.94
C VAL A 1074 -8.38 -11.79 9.11
N PRO A 1075 -8.35 -12.64 8.07
CA PRO A 1075 -9.57 -13.04 7.35
C PRO A 1075 -10.45 -13.96 8.19
N GLN A 1076 -11.75 -13.93 7.92
CA GLN A 1076 -12.72 -14.84 8.54
C GLN A 1076 -13.66 -15.45 7.50
N VAL A 1077 -14.04 -16.70 7.73
CA VAL A 1077 -14.82 -17.53 6.80
C VAL A 1077 -16.13 -17.93 7.49
N TRP A 1078 -17.25 -17.42 6.99
CA TRP A 1078 -18.59 -17.68 7.53
C TRP A 1078 -18.94 -19.17 7.41
N TRP A 1079 -19.45 -19.77 8.47
CA TRP A 1079 -20.02 -21.11 8.41
C TRP A 1079 -21.45 -21.05 7.87
N ASP A 1080 -21.70 -21.58 6.67
CA ASP A 1080 -23.04 -21.68 6.11
C ASP A 1080 -23.39 -23.14 5.89
N ASN A 1081 -24.33 -23.64 6.68
CA ASN A 1081 -24.78 -25.03 6.62
C ASN A 1081 -26.06 -25.23 5.78
N GLY A 1082 -26.57 -24.18 5.14
CA GLY A 1082 -27.82 -24.20 4.37
C GLY A 1082 -29.11 -24.27 5.20
N ILE A 1083 -29.03 -24.12 6.53
CA ILE A 1083 -30.17 -24.23 7.44
C ILE A 1083 -30.69 -22.84 7.81
N PHE A 1084 -31.97 -22.58 7.51
CA PHE A 1084 -32.67 -21.32 7.80
C PHE A 1084 -33.80 -21.46 8.83
N GLU A 1085 -34.36 -22.66 8.98
CA GLU A 1085 -35.59 -22.95 9.73
C GLU A 1085 -35.39 -24.17 10.65
N GLY A 1086 -36.26 -24.31 11.66
CA GLY A 1086 -36.26 -25.43 12.59
C GLY A 1086 -35.47 -25.17 13.89
N GLU A 1087 -35.38 -26.20 14.74
CA GLU A 1087 -34.59 -26.14 15.98
C GLU A 1087 -33.17 -26.63 15.69
N GLY A 1088 -32.16 -25.87 16.11
CA GLY A 1088 -30.75 -26.20 15.89
C GLY A 1088 -29.93 -25.04 15.31
N GLU A 1089 -28.82 -25.37 14.66
CA GLU A 1089 -27.82 -24.43 14.19
C GLU A 1089 -28.22 -23.76 12.87
N ARG A 1090 -28.94 -22.64 12.93
CA ARG A 1090 -29.47 -21.93 11.74
C ARG A 1090 -28.45 -20.93 11.16
N PHE A 1091 -27.37 -21.42 10.55
CA PHE A 1091 -26.28 -20.57 10.06
C PHE A 1091 -26.38 -20.16 8.58
N GLY A 1092 -27.37 -20.66 7.85
CA GLY A 1092 -27.54 -20.33 6.44
C GLY A 1092 -27.55 -18.82 6.19
N ILE A 1093 -26.77 -18.36 5.21
CA ILE A 1093 -26.82 -16.97 4.71
C ILE A 1093 -27.21 -16.94 3.22
N PHE A 1094 -26.93 -18.03 2.50
CA PHE A 1094 -27.22 -18.20 1.08
C PHE A 1094 -28.15 -19.38 0.81
N ASP A 1095 -29.31 -19.11 0.22
CA ASP A 1095 -30.24 -20.12 -0.27
C ASP A 1095 -29.69 -20.72 -1.56
N ARG A 1096 -29.09 -21.90 -1.41
CA ARG A 1096 -28.45 -22.66 -2.48
C ARG A 1096 -29.44 -23.17 -3.54
N SER A 1097 -30.71 -23.35 -3.18
CA SER A 1097 -31.72 -23.88 -4.12
C SER A 1097 -32.26 -22.79 -5.05
N ASN A 1098 -32.40 -21.58 -4.53
CA ASN A 1098 -32.92 -20.43 -5.27
C ASN A 1098 -31.83 -19.46 -5.75
N LEU A 1099 -30.57 -19.71 -5.37
CA LEU A 1099 -29.42 -18.85 -5.63
C LEU A 1099 -29.64 -17.42 -5.10
N LYS A 1100 -30.06 -17.31 -3.84
CA LYS A 1100 -30.39 -16.01 -3.21
C LYS A 1100 -29.71 -15.79 -1.87
N ILE A 1101 -29.25 -14.55 -1.64
CA ILE A 1101 -28.82 -14.09 -0.32
C ILE A 1101 -30.06 -13.87 0.55
N VAL A 1102 -30.19 -14.65 1.63
CA VAL A 1102 -31.38 -14.61 2.52
C VAL A 1102 -31.29 -13.45 3.50
N TYR A 1103 -30.09 -13.15 4.01
CA TYR A 1103 -29.85 -12.08 4.97
C TYR A 1103 -28.94 -10.99 4.37
N PRO A 1104 -29.45 -10.15 3.44
CA PRO A 1104 -28.63 -9.15 2.76
C PRO A 1104 -28.03 -8.12 3.72
N GLY A 1105 -28.69 -7.82 4.84
CA GLY A 1105 -28.14 -6.93 5.87
C GLY A 1105 -26.87 -7.47 6.54
N ILE A 1106 -26.72 -8.80 6.62
CA ILE A 1106 -25.49 -9.43 7.13
C ILE A 1106 -24.38 -9.34 6.07
N VAL A 1107 -24.66 -9.70 4.81
CA VAL A 1107 -23.67 -9.58 3.72
C VAL A 1107 -23.18 -8.14 3.56
N ALA A 1108 -24.09 -7.16 3.65
CA ALA A 1108 -23.75 -5.74 3.66
C ALA A 1108 -22.84 -5.38 4.85
N ALA A 1109 -23.12 -5.90 6.05
CA ALA A 1109 -22.30 -5.70 7.23
C ALA A 1109 -20.89 -6.31 7.08
N LEU A 1110 -20.76 -7.48 6.41
CA LEU A 1110 -19.47 -8.09 6.10
C LEU A 1110 -18.68 -7.24 5.09
N GLN A 1111 -19.31 -6.82 4.00
CA GLN A 1111 -18.69 -5.93 3.01
C GLN A 1111 -18.21 -4.62 3.66
N LYS A 1112 -19.10 -3.97 4.41
CA LYS A 1112 -18.80 -2.71 5.10
C LYS A 1112 -17.70 -2.87 6.12
N GLY A 1113 -17.80 -3.85 7.02
CA GLY A 1113 -16.82 -4.06 8.07
C GLY A 1113 -15.44 -4.46 7.52
N ARG A 1114 -15.39 -5.06 6.32
CA ARG A 1114 -14.13 -5.37 5.62
C ARG A 1114 -13.49 -4.13 4.98
N GLY A 1115 -14.21 -3.02 4.89
CA GLY A 1115 -13.81 -1.79 4.20
C GLY A 1115 -14.14 -1.79 2.70
N LEU A 1116 -15.04 -2.67 2.25
CA LEU A 1116 -15.51 -2.74 0.87
C LEU A 1116 -16.74 -1.87 0.64
N GLU A 1117 -17.01 -1.53 -0.62
CA GLU A 1117 -18.29 -0.93 -1.00
C GLU A 1117 -19.43 -1.92 -0.75
N VAL A 1118 -20.52 -1.43 -0.14
CA VAL A 1118 -21.71 -2.25 0.11
C VAL A 1118 -22.48 -2.41 -1.19
N ASN A 1119 -22.43 -3.63 -1.74
CA ASN A 1119 -23.16 -4.01 -2.93
C ASN A 1119 -23.64 -5.45 -2.77
N VAL A 1120 -24.87 -5.60 -2.29
CA VAL A 1120 -25.50 -6.92 -2.10
C VAL A 1120 -26.39 -7.22 -3.30
N VAL A 1121 -26.07 -8.28 -4.00
CA VAL A 1121 -26.75 -8.73 -5.22
C VAL A 1121 -27.38 -10.10 -4.99
N HIS A 1122 -28.37 -10.44 -5.82
CA HIS A 1122 -29.16 -11.67 -5.66
C HIS A 1122 -29.87 -11.80 -4.31
N ALA A 1123 -30.25 -10.68 -3.69
CA ALA A 1123 -31.04 -10.71 -2.46
C ALA A 1123 -32.37 -11.46 -2.70
N ALA A 1124 -32.76 -12.33 -1.77
CA ALA A 1124 -34.09 -12.90 -1.75
C ALA A 1124 -35.11 -11.75 -1.71
N GLU A 1125 -36.18 -11.86 -2.50
CA GLU A 1125 -37.29 -10.91 -2.40
C GLU A 1125 -37.67 -10.82 -0.93
N THR A 1126 -37.67 -9.59 -0.39
CA THR A 1126 -38.16 -9.35 0.94
C THR A 1126 -39.60 -9.84 0.91
N LYS A 1127 -39.82 -11.05 1.44
CA LYS A 1127 -41.16 -11.42 1.89
C LYS A 1127 -41.59 -10.23 2.73
N PRO A 1128 -42.74 -9.59 2.41
CA PRO A 1128 -43.34 -8.70 3.38
C PRO A 1128 -43.26 -9.47 4.68
N LYS A 1129 -42.67 -8.88 5.73
CA LYS A 1129 -42.91 -9.39 7.07
C LYS A 1129 -44.41 -9.61 7.07
N GLU A 1130 -44.84 -10.87 7.10
CA GLU A 1130 -46.18 -11.16 7.58
C GLU A 1130 -46.11 -10.49 8.94
N GLU A 1131 -46.74 -9.32 9.04
CA GLU A 1131 -47.31 -8.91 10.28
C GLU A 1131 -48.18 -10.11 10.65
N LYS A 1132 -47.62 -11.02 11.44
CA LYS A 1132 -48.43 -11.69 12.44
C LYS A 1132 -49.16 -10.52 13.08
N PRO A 1133 -50.49 -10.39 12.88
CA PRO A 1133 -51.22 -9.29 13.45
C PRO A 1133 -50.84 -9.29 14.93
N LYS A 1134 -50.29 -8.18 15.45
CA LYS A 1134 -49.84 -8.11 16.85
C LYS A 1134 -50.99 -8.62 17.68
N GLU A 1135 -50.87 -9.87 18.12
CA GLU A 1135 -52.00 -10.57 18.67
C GLU A 1135 -52.27 -9.87 19.99
N CYS A 1136 -53.48 -9.32 20.11
CA CYS A 1136 -53.83 -8.50 21.24
C CYS A 1136 -53.60 -9.27 22.53
N TRP A 1137 -52.52 -8.96 23.26
CA TRP A 1137 -52.12 -9.76 24.41
C TRP A 1137 -53.19 -9.77 25.50
N SER A 1138 -54.09 -8.79 25.54
CA SER A 1138 -55.20 -8.73 26.48
C SER A 1138 -56.39 -9.63 26.09
N LYS A 1139 -56.49 -10.08 24.83
CA LYS A 1139 -57.57 -10.98 24.37
C LYS A 1139 -57.52 -12.34 25.05
N LYS A 1140 -56.33 -12.86 25.35
CA LYS A 1140 -56.18 -14.12 26.13
C LYS A 1140 -56.74 -14.02 27.55
N TYR A 1141 -56.93 -12.80 28.06
CA TYR A 1141 -57.54 -12.50 29.35
C TYR A 1141 -58.99 -11.99 29.24
N GLY A 1142 -59.57 -12.00 28.03
CA GLY A 1142 -60.96 -11.61 27.78
C GLY A 1142 -61.19 -10.10 27.53
N TYR A 1143 -60.14 -9.33 27.27
CA TYR A 1143 -60.22 -7.89 27.04
C TYR A 1143 -59.72 -7.51 25.63
N GLU A 1144 -60.45 -6.62 24.96
CA GLU A 1144 -60.07 -6.14 23.62
C GLU A 1144 -58.81 -5.27 23.66
N CYS A 1145 -58.22 -5.01 22.49
CA CYS A 1145 -57.12 -4.03 22.40
C CYS A 1145 -57.65 -2.61 22.36
N CYS A 1146 -56.88 -1.67 22.86
CA CYS A 1146 -57.25 -0.27 22.74
C CYS A 1146 -57.25 0.12 21.26
N SER A 1147 -58.30 0.81 20.83
CA SER A 1147 -58.52 1.19 19.43
C SER A 1147 -57.56 2.28 18.95
N SER A 1148 -56.97 3.04 19.87
CA SER A 1148 -55.94 4.04 19.59
C SER A 1148 -54.56 3.62 20.09
N GLU A 1149 -53.54 3.78 19.25
CA GLU A 1149 -52.12 3.62 19.60
C GLU A 1149 -51.63 4.69 20.60
N ASN A 1150 -52.39 5.78 20.76
CA ASN A 1150 -52.12 6.86 21.71
C ASN A 1150 -52.97 6.77 23.00
N THR A 1151 -53.50 5.59 23.31
CA THR A 1151 -54.36 5.39 24.48
C THR A 1151 -53.58 5.60 25.77
N ARG A 1152 -54.11 6.46 26.65
CA ARG A 1152 -53.53 6.71 27.97
C ARG A 1152 -53.51 5.41 28.78
N VAL A 1153 -52.31 5.00 29.18
CA VAL A 1153 -52.12 3.88 30.11
C VAL A 1153 -52.66 4.27 31.48
N VAL A 1154 -53.58 3.46 31.99
CA VAL A 1154 -54.25 3.64 33.29
C VAL A 1154 -53.56 2.81 34.37
N VAL A 1155 -53.11 1.59 34.03
CA VAL A 1155 -52.32 0.74 34.94
C VAL A 1155 -51.35 -0.13 34.15
N THR A 1156 -50.23 -0.53 34.74
CA THR A 1156 -49.28 -1.48 34.15
C THR A 1156 -49.02 -2.58 35.17
N ASP A 1157 -49.11 -3.83 34.75
CA ASP A 1157 -48.87 -4.99 35.59
C ASP A 1157 -48.00 -6.05 34.89
N GLU A 1158 -47.86 -7.22 35.50
CA GLU A 1158 -47.08 -8.36 35.01
C GLU A 1158 -47.53 -8.88 33.63
N THR A 1159 -48.74 -8.54 33.20
CA THR A 1159 -49.35 -8.99 31.95
C THR A 1159 -49.24 -7.97 30.82
N GLY A 1160 -49.16 -6.67 31.13
CA GLY A 1160 -48.96 -5.60 30.15
C GLY A 1160 -49.47 -4.22 30.59
N LYS A 1161 -49.49 -3.27 29.65
CA LYS A 1161 -49.99 -1.89 29.86
C LYS A 1161 -51.48 -1.79 29.52
N TRP A 1162 -52.31 -1.43 30.49
CA TRP A 1162 -53.75 -1.37 30.33
C TRP A 1162 -54.28 0.05 30.11
N GLY A 1163 -55.18 0.22 29.14
CA GLY A 1163 -55.96 1.43 28.91
C GLY A 1163 -57.44 1.23 29.21
N VAL A 1164 -58.22 2.32 29.14
CA VAL A 1164 -59.69 2.26 29.26
C VAL A 1164 -60.32 3.07 28.13
N GLU A 1165 -61.14 2.42 27.33
CA GLU A 1165 -61.92 3.05 26.25
C GLU A 1165 -63.41 2.72 26.44
N ASN A 1166 -64.28 3.72 26.32
CA ASN A 1166 -65.73 3.56 26.51
C ASN A 1166 -66.15 2.87 27.83
N GLY A 1167 -65.34 3.00 28.88
CA GLY A 1167 -65.57 2.37 30.18
C GLY A 1167 -65.19 0.88 30.26
N GLN A 1168 -64.51 0.33 29.26
CA GLN A 1168 -64.01 -1.04 29.22
C GLN A 1168 -62.48 -1.08 29.20
N TRP A 1169 -61.90 -2.07 29.88
CA TRP A 1169 -60.45 -2.28 29.92
C TRP A 1169 -59.95 -2.84 28.60
N CYS A 1170 -58.80 -2.34 28.15
CA CYS A 1170 -58.17 -2.77 26.93
C CYS A 1170 -56.64 -2.86 27.05
N GLY A 1171 -56.01 -3.76 26.30
CA GLY A 1171 -54.55 -3.87 26.24
C GLY A 1171 -53.95 -2.85 25.28
N VAL A 1172 -52.95 -2.09 25.74
CA VAL A 1172 -52.18 -1.15 24.91
C VAL A 1172 -51.06 -1.91 24.20
N LEU A 1173 -50.92 -1.71 22.89
CA LEU A 1173 -49.88 -2.32 22.05
C LEU A 1173 -48.69 -1.36 21.93
N ASP A 1174 -47.49 -1.78 22.33
CA ASP A 1174 -46.28 -0.94 22.23
C ASP A 1174 -45.74 -0.92 20.78
N TYR A 1175 -45.73 0.26 20.11
CA TYR A 1175 -44.53 0.77 19.41
C TYR A 1175 -44.58 2.25 18.95
N THR A 1176 -43.38 2.83 18.94
CA THR A 1176 -42.86 4.13 18.46
C THR A 1176 -43.01 5.39 19.33
N GLU A 1177 -41.85 6.06 19.45
CA GLU A 1177 -41.48 7.29 20.16
C GLU A 1177 -42.43 8.49 19.95
N ALA A 1178 -43.65 8.41 20.48
CA ALA A 1178 -44.54 9.54 20.57
C ALA A 1178 -44.16 10.40 21.78
N CYS A 1179 -43.54 11.53 21.48
CA CYS A 1179 -43.46 12.71 22.33
C CYS A 1179 -44.57 12.83 23.40
N TRP A 1180 -44.16 12.70 24.65
CA TRP A 1180 -45.05 12.57 25.82
C TRP A 1180 -46.01 13.75 26.02
N SER A 1181 -45.76 14.91 25.41
CA SER A 1181 -46.61 16.09 25.52
C SER A 1181 -47.81 16.09 24.56
N LEU A 1182 -47.81 15.23 23.53
CA LEU A 1182 -48.88 15.15 22.52
C LEU A 1182 -50.26 14.79 23.12
N PRO A 1183 -50.37 13.84 24.07
CA PRO A 1183 -51.64 13.54 24.74
C PRO A 1183 -52.22 14.72 25.53
N PHE A 1184 -51.39 15.70 25.90
CA PHE A 1184 -51.81 16.93 26.57
C PHE A 1184 -52.17 18.06 25.58
N GLY A 1185 -52.10 17.79 24.27
CA GLY A 1185 -52.40 18.75 23.21
C GLY A 1185 -51.22 19.66 22.81
N TYR A 1186 -50.00 19.34 23.27
CA TYR A 1186 -48.80 20.13 22.99
C TYR A 1186 -47.82 19.38 22.09
N LYS A 1187 -47.20 20.12 21.17
CA LYS A 1187 -46.21 19.59 20.22
C LYS A 1187 -44.87 19.29 20.91
N CYS A 1188 -43.94 18.71 20.18
CA CYS A 1188 -42.60 18.39 20.67
C CYS A 1188 -41.66 19.54 20.37
N CYS A 1189 -40.73 19.82 21.28
CA CYS A 1189 -39.71 20.81 21.00
C CYS A 1189 -38.69 20.25 20.00
N THR A 1190 -38.33 21.06 19.01
CA THR A 1190 -37.22 20.82 18.08
C THR A 1190 -35.87 21.26 18.68
N HIS A 1191 -35.88 21.84 19.88
CA HIS A 1191 -34.70 22.24 20.63
C HIS A 1191 -34.66 21.65 22.05
N CYS A 1192 -33.49 21.72 22.68
CA CYS A 1192 -33.23 21.14 24.00
C CYS A 1192 -33.28 22.16 25.16
N LYS A 1193 -33.71 23.40 24.91
CA LYS A 1193 -33.77 24.46 25.92
C LYS A 1193 -35.00 24.30 26.84
N VAL A 1194 -34.75 23.92 28.09
CA VAL A 1194 -35.77 23.75 29.14
C VAL A 1194 -36.16 25.10 29.73
N LEU A 1195 -37.46 25.39 29.79
CA LEU A 1195 -38.02 26.57 30.44
C LEU A 1195 -38.62 26.25 31.82
N THR A 1196 -39.27 25.09 31.95
CA THR A 1196 -39.78 24.59 33.23
C THR A 1196 -39.86 23.07 33.21
N LYS A 1197 -40.05 22.44 34.38
CA LYS A 1197 -40.24 21.00 34.53
C LYS A 1197 -41.35 20.75 35.54
N ASP A 1198 -42.24 19.81 35.23
CA ASP A 1198 -43.27 19.33 36.15
C ASP A 1198 -43.24 17.80 36.28
N GLU A 1199 -44.29 17.22 36.86
CA GLU A 1199 -44.44 15.77 37.06
C GLU A 1199 -44.61 14.98 35.75
N ASN A 1200 -44.95 15.65 34.64
CA ASN A 1200 -45.15 15.02 33.33
C ASN A 1200 -43.88 15.07 32.46
N GLY A 1201 -43.06 16.12 32.59
CA GLY A 1201 -41.78 16.20 31.88
C GLY A 1201 -41.17 17.59 31.83
N LYS A 1202 -40.13 17.76 30.99
CA LYS A 1202 -39.44 19.04 30.76
C LYS A 1202 -40.10 19.81 29.62
N TRP A 1203 -40.52 21.03 29.87
CA TRP A 1203 -41.22 21.87 28.91
C TRP A 1203 -40.30 22.94 28.30
N GLY A 1204 -40.45 23.19 27.00
CA GLY A 1204 -39.87 24.31 26.26
C GLY A 1204 -40.96 25.14 25.58
N GLU A 1205 -40.55 26.18 24.84
CA GLU A 1205 -41.48 27.06 24.12
C GLU A 1205 -40.93 27.40 22.74
N GLU A 1206 -41.75 27.19 21.70
CA GLU A 1206 -41.41 27.51 20.32
C GLU A 1206 -42.48 28.37 19.67
N LYS A 1207 -42.06 29.55 19.20
CA LYS A 1207 -42.92 30.55 18.54
C LYS A 1207 -44.13 30.95 19.39
N GLY A 1208 -43.99 31.01 20.72
CA GLY A 1208 -45.06 31.41 21.64
C GLY A 1208 -45.93 30.25 22.17
N GLU A 1209 -45.63 29.00 21.82
CA GLU A 1209 -46.41 27.83 22.20
C GLU A 1209 -45.57 26.82 22.99
N TRP A 1210 -46.18 26.25 24.03
CA TRP A 1210 -45.56 25.21 24.86
C TRP A 1210 -45.33 23.92 24.09
N CYS A 1211 -44.18 23.28 24.33
CA CYS A 1211 -43.81 22.00 23.76
C CYS A 1211 -43.09 21.11 24.80
N GLY A 1212 -43.22 19.78 24.65
CA GLY A 1212 -42.49 18.82 25.48
C GLY A 1212 -41.11 18.49 24.91
N ILE A 1213 -40.09 18.49 25.77
CA ILE A 1213 -38.71 18.14 25.41
C ILE A 1213 -38.51 16.64 25.60
N ILE A 1214 -37.94 15.98 24.59
CA ILE A 1214 -37.56 14.57 24.63
C ILE A 1214 -36.08 14.54 24.98
N GLU A 1215 -35.75 14.15 26.21
CA GLU A 1215 -34.37 14.17 26.74
C GLU A 1215 -33.41 13.30 25.92
N GLU A 1216 -33.89 12.25 25.26
CA GLU A 1216 -33.06 11.32 24.46
C GLU A 1216 -32.69 11.89 23.08
N LYS A 1217 -33.35 12.97 22.64
CA LYS A 1217 -33.04 13.70 21.39
C LYS A 1217 -32.22 14.97 21.67
N CYS A 1218 -31.72 15.07 22.91
CA CYS A 1218 -31.01 16.15 23.55
C CYS A 1218 -29.89 15.57 24.43
#